data_AF-A0A1C5R8M8-F1
#
_entry.id   AF-A0A1C5R8M8-F1
#
_cell.length_a   1.000
_cell.length_b   1.000
_cell.length_c   1.000
_cell.angle_alpha   90.00
_cell.angle_beta   90.00
_cell.angle_gamma   90.00
#
_symmetry.space_group_name_H-M   'P 1'
#
loop_
_entity.id
_entity.type
_entity.pdbx_description
1 polymer ?
#
loop_
_entity_poly.entity_id
_entity_poly.type
_entity_poly.pdbx_seq_one_letter_code
_entity_poly.pdbx_strand_id
1 'polypeptide(L)'
;MRTKVMSWLLALCLMVGLLPATTLAAAAPGTSSGTVIYVSESGDDSAAGDENAPLKTIGAAFTKAADGDTICLLSDIQLAGKLVLTGDKSVTLADKAGETAKKITCQKASSSDDYMIEVGVEYGTATATNLTLENVTIDAEGQDIRCIRVCPESQLILENGATVCNGRAVHSDGSTGTNDWGGGIVVDSNAKLIMNDGSAVTGCSAEQGGGIYLSGEMELNGGTISGNTAVGDYYRPGITQSAHGGAILIRANRADYDESYAVPAKLTMTGGNIQNNKAASDLSAFGGAVAILGTPKNTVDLTNEFIMTGGTISGNTAGYGGAISVYAADRYWNGNASVKISGNAEITQNTGRNGGGAIALWTSKADNYTSTVEMSGGTISENETFSKGGGVFLYGKGDSFYMTDGIISDNEAKQGGGISISDTDAAAYLLGGTIQDNKAIDGYPHVDDASERSYYGNAVYQDGSLYLDGTKANISGDIRIGCRFDTSGGISTNRFVALVGASDTMNDYELTSFESESLDGRVVVAPSAITYGTEAYSVADAEPYLAHFTHNHKEIITDTDYTAETGASSQAKSLVLYGAIQKYSVTYTDGIGGASFADEVTSDLRRGTPTPAFTGGTPTHSGYTFTGWSPAVAATVTANAVYTAQWVPIGGGGEDPYGNLTVSKTVTGKAGDTEQKFTFTVKLDRAISGAYGDMTFNNGTAVVTLKHGESSTATKLPADIHYTVTESDNDGYTVTANGATGVISDGKTAVAAFINTKDSDAPDQPSNPDSPVTPNQPGSPDVPNDSGTPDDVPKMGDTMNLGLWISLMELSLAGLFISLVVVKKRTRRNRHSN
;
A
#
# COMPACT_ATOMS: atom_id res chain seq x y z
N MET A 1 -33.97 -25.75 23.32
CA MET A 1 -32.98 -24.83 23.93
C MET A 1 -32.07 -24.34 22.81
N ARG A 2 -31.77 -23.03 22.73
CA ARG A 2 -31.40 -22.24 21.53
C ARG A 2 -32.63 -21.74 20.74
N THR A 3 -33.12 -20.54 21.11
CA THR A 3 -33.90 -19.54 20.31
C THR A 3 -34.60 -18.48 21.17
N LYS A 4 -34.06 -18.10 22.34
CA LYS A 4 -34.61 -17.00 23.17
C LYS A 4 -33.58 -16.02 23.76
N VAL A 5 -32.33 -16.01 23.26
CA VAL A 5 -31.29 -15.06 23.71
C VAL A 5 -30.93 -14.03 22.62
N MET A 6 -31.42 -14.21 21.39
CA MET A 6 -31.01 -13.38 20.25
C MET A 6 -31.96 -12.21 19.93
N SER A 7 -33.08 -12.09 20.67
CA SER A 7 -34.03 -10.97 20.52
C SER A 7 -33.80 -9.82 21.53
N TRP A 8 -32.82 -9.96 22.44
CA TRP A 8 -32.44 -8.90 23.38
C TRP A 8 -31.12 -8.19 22.98
N LEU A 9 -30.26 -8.81 22.16
CA LEU A 9 -29.07 -8.13 21.64
C LEU A 9 -29.35 -7.27 20.39
N LEU A 10 -30.33 -7.61 19.55
CA LEU A 10 -30.69 -6.77 18.40
C LEU A 10 -31.48 -5.51 18.78
N ALA A 11 -32.15 -5.51 19.94
CA ALA A 11 -32.79 -4.32 20.51
C ALA A 11 -31.79 -3.39 21.22
N LEU A 12 -30.58 -3.88 21.52
CA LEU A 12 -29.49 -3.09 22.09
C LEU A 12 -28.62 -2.45 21.00
N CYS A 13 -28.51 -3.05 19.81
CA CYS A 13 -27.71 -2.52 18.70
C CYS A 13 -28.48 -1.58 17.72
N LEU A 14 -29.81 -1.50 17.79
CA LEU A 14 -30.63 -0.56 17.01
C LEU A 14 -31.18 0.63 17.81
N MET A 15 -30.79 0.78 19.08
CA MET A 15 -31.08 1.95 19.94
C MET A 15 -29.82 2.75 20.33
N VAL A 16 -28.76 2.72 19.51
CA VAL A 16 -27.57 3.60 19.67
C VAL A 16 -27.37 4.52 18.46
N GLY A 17 -28.22 4.44 17.43
CA GLY A 17 -28.06 5.23 16.18
C GLY A 17 -29.05 6.39 15.96
N LEU A 18 -30.08 6.55 16.81
CA LEU A 18 -31.09 7.61 16.67
C LEU A 18 -31.64 8.00 18.05
N LEU A 19 -30.79 8.60 18.87
CA LEU A 19 -31.22 9.47 19.97
C LEU A 19 -30.85 10.89 19.55
N PRO A 20 -31.72 11.90 19.77
CA PRO A 20 -31.25 13.28 19.69
C PRO A 20 -30.04 13.37 20.60
N ALA A 21 -29.04 14.17 20.21
CA ALA A 21 -28.01 14.59 21.12
C ALA A 21 -28.67 15.08 22.41
N THR A 22 -28.81 14.21 23.40
CA THR A 22 -28.63 14.61 24.78
C THR A 22 -27.17 14.95 24.80
N THR A 23 -26.88 16.19 24.41
CA THR A 23 -25.97 17.02 25.17
C THR A 23 -26.10 16.52 26.61
N LEU A 24 -25.11 15.76 27.09
CA LEU A 24 -24.64 16.09 28.41
C LEU A 24 -24.41 17.57 28.26
N ALA A 25 -25.27 18.36 28.87
CA ALA A 25 -24.97 19.75 29.02
C ALA A 25 -23.55 19.73 29.60
N ALA A 26 -22.56 20.15 28.80
CA ALA A 26 -21.62 21.13 29.32
C ALA A 26 -22.51 22.01 30.17
N ALA A 27 -22.33 21.96 31.49
CA ALA A 27 -23.11 22.77 32.40
C ALA A 27 -23.23 24.12 31.70
N ALA A 28 -24.45 24.48 31.26
CA ALA A 28 -24.66 25.75 30.59
C ALA A 28 -23.92 26.76 31.44
N PRO A 29 -23.02 27.60 30.89
CA PRO A 29 -22.00 28.34 31.65
C PRO A 29 -22.69 28.80 32.91
N GLY A 30 -22.32 28.15 34.02
CA GLY A 30 -23.15 28.13 35.20
C GLY A 30 -23.45 29.57 35.50
N THR A 31 -24.71 29.98 35.37
CA THR A 31 -25.15 31.28 35.88
C THR A 31 -24.65 31.32 37.30
N SER A 32 -23.60 32.11 37.54
CA SER A 32 -22.86 32.10 38.79
C SER A 32 -23.86 32.39 39.88
N SER A 33 -24.22 31.37 40.66
CA SER A 33 -25.06 31.58 41.84
C SER A 33 -24.27 32.29 42.94
N GLY A 34 -22.95 32.40 42.76
CA GLY A 34 -22.07 33.21 43.57
C GLY A 34 -22.25 34.70 43.33
N THR A 35 -21.87 35.45 44.35
CA THR A 35 -21.88 36.91 44.35
C THR A 35 -20.69 37.46 43.56
N VAL A 36 -20.83 38.71 43.08
CA VAL A 36 -19.76 39.42 42.37
C VAL A 36 -19.06 40.36 43.35
N ILE A 37 -17.73 40.24 43.43
CA ILE A 37 -16.85 41.11 44.21
C ILE A 37 -16.02 41.94 43.24
N TYR A 38 -16.08 43.26 43.32
CA TYR A 38 -15.43 44.16 42.39
C TYR A 38 -14.05 44.60 42.88
N VAL A 39 -13.07 44.63 41.97
CA VAL A 39 -11.69 45.05 42.21
C VAL A 39 -11.29 46.14 41.23
N SER A 40 -10.62 47.17 41.73
CA SER A 40 -10.08 48.28 40.93
C SER A 40 -8.78 48.79 41.55
N GLU A 41 -7.83 49.24 40.73
CA GLU A 41 -6.56 49.84 41.18
C GLU A 41 -6.79 51.02 42.14
N SER A 42 -7.85 51.79 41.89
CA SER A 42 -8.27 52.93 42.72
C SER A 42 -9.14 52.55 43.92
N GLY A 43 -9.35 51.25 44.18
CA GLY A 43 -10.18 50.73 45.26
C GLY A 43 -9.54 50.83 46.65
N ASP A 44 -10.25 50.28 47.66
CA ASP A 44 -9.81 50.22 49.05
C ASP A 44 -10.14 48.84 49.65
N ASP A 45 -9.14 48.14 50.20
CA ASP A 45 -9.32 46.79 50.77
C ASP A 45 -10.16 46.76 52.05
N SER A 46 -10.49 47.91 52.63
CA SER A 46 -11.47 48.04 53.71
C SER A 46 -12.91 48.17 53.21
N ALA A 47 -13.13 48.30 51.90
CA ALA A 47 -14.44 48.51 51.30
C ALA A 47 -15.33 47.26 51.29
N ALA A 48 -16.58 47.45 50.88
CA ALA A 48 -17.55 46.37 50.75
C ALA A 48 -17.29 45.48 49.52
N GLY A 49 -16.51 45.93 48.53
CA GLY A 49 -16.26 45.16 47.30
C GLY A 49 -17.48 45.09 46.38
N ASP A 50 -18.40 46.06 46.49
CA ASP A 50 -19.44 46.29 45.48
C ASP A 50 -18.90 47.21 44.36
N GLU A 51 -19.66 47.36 43.28
CA GLU A 51 -19.21 48.10 42.09
C GLU A 51 -18.88 49.58 42.36
N ASN A 52 -19.54 50.21 43.35
CA ASN A 52 -19.30 51.62 43.69
C ASN A 52 -18.19 51.80 44.73
N ALA A 53 -17.90 50.74 45.50
CA ALA A 53 -16.85 50.70 46.50
C ALA A 53 -15.99 49.43 46.30
N PRO A 54 -15.23 49.33 45.19
CA PRO A 54 -14.44 48.14 44.87
C PRO A 54 -13.26 47.98 45.83
N LEU A 55 -12.86 46.72 46.03
CA LEU A 55 -11.63 46.39 46.74
C LEU A 55 -10.41 46.79 45.88
N LYS A 56 -9.26 46.97 46.52
CA LYS A 56 -8.04 47.34 45.82
C LYS A 56 -7.31 46.13 45.25
N THR A 57 -7.26 45.03 46.00
CA THR A 57 -6.45 43.87 45.67
C THR A 57 -7.29 42.62 45.42
N ILE A 58 -6.79 41.78 44.52
CA ILE A 58 -7.38 40.47 44.24
C ILE A 58 -7.30 39.57 45.48
N GLY A 59 -6.22 39.66 46.28
CA GLY A 59 -6.08 38.88 47.51
C GLY A 59 -7.15 39.19 48.56
N ALA A 60 -7.49 40.47 48.75
CA ALA A 60 -8.59 40.86 49.63
C ALA A 60 -9.95 40.35 49.11
N ALA A 61 -10.19 40.48 47.80
CA ALA A 61 -11.40 39.97 47.16
C ALA A 61 -11.51 38.45 47.28
N PHE A 62 -10.42 37.73 47.03
CA PHE A 62 -10.37 36.27 47.16
C PHE A 62 -10.60 35.84 48.61
N THR A 63 -10.05 36.53 49.60
CA THR A 63 -10.32 36.24 51.02
C THR A 63 -11.80 36.34 51.35
N LYS A 64 -12.49 37.31 50.74
CA LYS A 64 -13.93 37.55 50.94
C LYS A 64 -14.84 36.61 50.12
N ALA A 65 -14.37 36.16 48.96
CA ALA A 65 -15.12 35.28 48.07
C ALA A 65 -15.48 33.94 48.74
N ALA A 66 -16.72 33.50 48.55
CA ALA A 66 -17.17 32.15 48.81
C ALA A 66 -16.94 31.24 47.58
N ASP A 67 -17.21 29.94 47.74
CA ASP A 67 -17.21 28.98 46.63
C ASP A 67 -18.28 29.36 45.59
N GLY A 68 -17.87 29.44 44.32
CA GLY A 68 -18.69 29.83 43.17
C GLY A 68 -18.79 31.34 42.91
N ASP A 69 -18.14 32.18 43.71
CA ASP A 69 -18.14 33.65 43.52
C ASP A 69 -17.25 34.11 42.35
N THR A 70 -17.53 35.31 41.86
CA THR A 70 -16.76 35.98 40.81
C THR A 70 -16.06 37.23 41.33
N ILE A 71 -14.77 37.36 41.08
CA ILE A 71 -14.00 38.59 41.25
C ILE A 71 -13.98 39.32 39.90
N CYS A 72 -14.66 40.47 39.83
CA CYS A 72 -14.77 41.29 38.63
C CYS A 72 -13.76 42.44 38.64
N LEU A 73 -12.87 42.50 37.65
CA LEU A 73 -11.89 43.57 37.47
C LEU A 73 -12.52 44.76 36.73
N LEU A 74 -12.46 45.95 37.34
CA LEU A 74 -12.92 47.21 36.75
C LEU A 74 -11.77 48.00 36.08
N SER A 75 -10.52 47.67 36.40
CA SER A 75 -9.31 48.26 35.82
C SER A 75 -8.23 47.19 35.68
N ASP A 76 -7.14 47.55 35.00
CA ASP A 76 -5.90 46.77 35.11
C ASP A 76 -5.41 46.79 36.57
N ILE A 77 -4.75 45.72 36.99
CA ILE A 77 -4.25 45.53 38.35
C ILE A 77 -2.77 45.16 38.31
N GLN A 78 -1.93 45.97 38.96
CA GLN A 78 -0.53 45.62 39.19
C GLN A 78 -0.36 44.98 40.57
N LEU A 79 0.10 43.73 40.62
CA LEU A 79 0.41 43.01 41.85
C LEU A 79 1.69 43.56 42.49
N ALA A 80 1.66 43.75 43.81
CA ALA A 80 2.83 44.10 44.61
C ALA A 80 3.49 42.81 45.13
N GLY A 81 4.31 42.17 44.29
CA GLY A 81 4.90 40.84 44.55
C GLY A 81 3.96 39.68 44.23
N LYS A 82 4.32 38.48 44.71
CA LYS A 82 3.56 37.24 44.50
C LYS A 82 2.15 37.29 45.14
N LEU A 83 1.13 36.96 44.37
CA LEU A 83 -0.24 36.76 44.83
C LEU A 83 -0.48 35.28 45.16
N VAL A 84 -0.88 34.97 46.38
CA VAL A 84 -1.22 33.60 46.81
C VAL A 84 -2.72 33.46 46.97
N LEU A 85 -3.33 32.57 46.18
CA LEU A 85 -4.75 32.24 46.21
C LEU A 85 -4.90 30.83 46.77
N THR A 86 -5.33 30.73 48.02
CA THR A 86 -5.47 29.44 48.72
C THR A 86 -6.78 29.37 49.49
N GLY A 87 -7.46 28.23 49.35
CA GLY A 87 -8.67 27.86 50.08
C GLY A 87 -9.44 26.81 49.31
N ASP A 88 -10.09 25.88 50.01
CA ASP A 88 -10.89 24.81 49.43
C ASP A 88 -12.20 25.35 48.81
N LYS A 89 -12.06 26.13 47.74
CA LYS A 89 -13.14 26.83 47.04
C LYS A 89 -12.78 27.11 45.59
N SER A 90 -13.82 27.39 44.82
CA SER A 90 -13.79 27.70 43.40
C SER A 90 -14.14 29.17 43.19
N VAL A 91 -13.29 29.93 42.52
CA VAL A 91 -13.50 31.37 42.27
C VAL A 91 -13.23 31.68 40.80
N THR A 92 -14.07 32.50 40.21
CA THR A 92 -13.85 33.03 38.85
C THR A 92 -13.23 34.42 38.93
N LEU A 93 -12.18 34.68 38.17
CA LEU A 93 -11.58 35.98 37.98
C LEU A 93 -11.89 36.43 36.55
N ALA A 94 -12.70 37.48 36.44
CA ALA A 94 -13.20 37.96 35.17
C ALA A 94 -13.11 39.48 35.09
N ASP A 95 -13.19 40.04 33.89
CA ASP A 95 -13.52 41.45 33.72
C ASP A 95 -15.03 41.67 33.62
N LYS A 96 -15.41 42.91 33.39
CA LYS A 96 -16.81 43.24 33.12
C LYS A 96 -17.18 42.80 31.71
N ALA A 97 -18.21 41.95 31.61
CA ALA A 97 -18.69 41.40 30.35
C ALA A 97 -18.84 42.46 29.24
N GLY A 98 -18.23 42.18 28.09
CA GLY A 98 -18.26 43.04 26.91
C GLY A 98 -17.17 44.14 26.88
N GLU A 99 -16.31 44.20 27.89
CA GLU A 99 -15.14 45.06 27.89
C GLU A 99 -13.89 44.38 27.30
N THR A 100 -12.86 45.18 27.03
CA THR A 100 -11.53 44.67 26.71
C THR A 100 -10.93 44.05 27.96
N ALA A 101 -10.38 42.83 27.79
CA ALA A 101 -9.74 42.08 28.86
C ALA A 101 -8.81 42.95 29.72
N LYS A 102 -9.05 42.96 31.02
CA LYS A 102 -8.17 43.66 31.97
C LYS A 102 -6.87 42.88 32.14
N LYS A 103 -5.79 43.63 32.33
CA LYS A 103 -4.46 43.08 32.57
C LYS A 103 -4.17 42.96 34.05
N ILE A 104 -3.57 41.84 34.42
CA ILE A 104 -2.90 41.64 35.70
C ILE A 104 -1.40 41.55 35.42
N THR A 105 -0.66 42.55 35.88
CA THR A 105 0.81 42.59 35.80
C THR A 105 1.40 42.45 37.20
N CYS A 106 2.72 42.33 37.32
CA CYS A 106 3.37 42.35 38.62
C CYS A 106 4.53 43.33 38.65
N GLN A 107 4.75 43.91 39.82
CA GLN A 107 6.05 44.45 40.18
C GLN A 107 6.73 43.43 41.10
N LYS A 108 7.78 42.79 40.60
CA LYS A 108 8.57 41.81 41.36
C LYS A 108 9.06 42.42 42.67
N ALA A 109 8.72 41.83 43.81
CA ALA A 109 9.04 42.37 45.14
C ALA A 109 10.40 41.85 45.65
N SER A 110 10.76 40.63 45.26
CA SER A 110 12.03 39.97 45.60
C SER A 110 12.60 39.26 44.39
N SER A 111 13.93 39.14 44.31
CA SER A 111 14.59 38.29 43.31
C SER A 111 14.16 36.81 43.40
N SER A 112 13.66 36.37 44.57
CA SER A 112 13.15 35.03 44.83
C SER A 112 11.69 34.79 44.41
N ASP A 113 10.99 35.80 43.88
CA ASP A 113 9.65 35.59 43.36
C ASP A 113 9.76 34.90 41.98
N ASP A 114 9.47 33.60 41.95
CA ASP A 114 9.60 32.79 40.74
C ASP A 114 8.36 32.84 39.83
N TYR A 115 7.21 33.23 40.38
CA TYR A 115 5.93 33.31 39.66
C TYR A 115 5.00 34.39 40.24
N MET A 116 4.13 34.96 39.40
CA MET A 116 3.21 36.04 39.80
C MET A 116 2.05 35.56 40.68
N ILE A 117 1.46 34.41 40.35
CA ILE A 117 0.27 33.88 41.01
C ILE A 117 0.50 32.43 41.44
N GLU A 118 0.28 32.15 42.73
CA GLU A 118 0.18 30.82 43.32
C GLU A 118 -1.29 30.42 43.43
N VAL A 119 -1.70 29.32 42.82
CA VAL A 119 -3.03 28.74 42.99
C VAL A 119 -2.90 27.46 43.82
N GLY A 120 -3.33 27.54 45.07
CA GLY A 120 -3.19 26.49 46.06
C GLY A 120 -2.05 26.73 47.04
N VAL A 121 -1.45 25.64 47.52
CA VAL A 121 -0.36 25.66 48.51
C VAL A 121 0.83 24.89 47.96
N GLU A 122 1.95 25.58 47.72
CA GLU A 122 3.19 24.93 47.25
C GLU A 122 3.83 24.06 48.35
N TYR A 123 3.89 24.57 49.59
CA TYR A 123 4.50 23.90 50.73
C TYR A 123 3.52 23.71 51.87
N GLY A 124 3.29 22.47 52.27
CA GLY A 124 2.46 22.13 53.42
C GLY A 124 1.28 21.25 53.04
N THR A 125 0.14 21.48 53.68
CA THR A 125 -1.10 20.76 53.36
C THR A 125 -1.72 21.36 52.10
N ALA A 126 -1.91 20.53 51.08
CA ALA A 126 -2.56 20.93 49.84
C ALA A 126 -4.00 21.41 50.09
N THR A 127 -4.49 22.26 49.19
CA THR A 127 -5.87 22.76 49.21
C THR A 127 -6.47 22.57 47.83
N ALA A 128 -7.74 22.22 47.77
CA ALA A 128 -8.49 22.09 46.52
C ALA A 128 -8.95 23.47 46.02
N THR A 129 -8.00 24.33 45.67
CA THR A 129 -8.29 25.67 45.15
C THR A 129 -8.56 25.59 43.65
N ASN A 130 -9.74 26.05 43.20
CA ASN A 130 -10.06 26.11 41.77
C ASN A 130 -10.16 27.57 41.32
N LEU A 131 -9.32 27.97 40.36
CA LEU A 131 -9.36 29.30 39.76
C LEU A 131 -9.80 29.21 38.31
N THR A 132 -10.85 29.96 37.96
CA THR A 132 -11.25 30.15 36.55
C THR A 132 -10.86 31.55 36.11
N LEU A 133 -10.18 31.68 34.97
CA LEU A 133 -9.90 32.95 34.33
C LEU A 133 -10.83 33.11 33.12
N GLU A 134 -11.54 34.24 33.03
CA GLU A 134 -12.44 34.55 31.91
C GLU A 134 -12.20 35.98 31.44
N ASN A 135 -11.85 36.16 30.15
CA ASN A 135 -11.59 37.48 29.56
C ASN A 135 -10.61 38.36 30.39
N VAL A 136 -9.56 37.77 30.94
CA VAL A 136 -8.49 38.47 31.67
C VAL A 136 -7.11 38.08 31.12
N THR A 137 -6.17 39.02 31.15
CA THR A 137 -4.80 38.78 30.70
C THR A 137 -3.85 38.78 31.89
N ILE A 138 -3.15 37.67 32.14
CA ILE A 138 -1.99 37.61 33.03
C ILE A 138 -0.74 37.88 32.20
N ASP A 139 -0.11 39.02 32.42
CA ASP A 139 1.02 39.51 31.62
C ASP A 139 2.23 39.75 32.52
N ALA A 140 3.27 38.93 32.36
CA ALA A 140 4.52 39.13 33.10
C ALA A 140 5.38 40.28 32.53
N GLU A 141 4.94 40.91 31.43
CA GLU A 141 5.61 42.04 30.77
C GLU A 141 7.08 41.74 30.38
N GLY A 142 7.40 40.46 30.13
CA GLY A 142 8.74 40.02 29.75
C GLY A 142 9.75 40.07 30.89
N GLN A 143 9.31 40.29 32.14
CA GLN A 143 10.15 40.19 33.33
C GLN A 143 10.60 38.74 33.55
N ASP A 144 11.74 38.56 34.22
CA ASP A 144 12.25 37.24 34.66
C ASP A 144 11.42 36.70 35.83
N ILE A 145 10.18 36.32 35.51
CA ILE A 145 9.18 35.72 36.38
C ILE A 145 8.20 34.88 35.54
N ARG A 146 7.78 33.73 36.08
CA ARG A 146 6.70 32.93 35.49
C ARG A 146 5.34 33.55 35.77
N CYS A 147 4.31 33.21 35.01
CA CYS A 147 2.99 33.80 35.26
C CYS A 147 2.28 33.09 36.42
N ILE A 148 2.03 31.78 36.31
CA ILE A 148 1.15 31.05 37.24
C ILE A 148 1.77 29.71 37.63
N ARG A 149 1.70 29.39 38.93
CA ARG A 149 1.93 28.03 39.45
C ARG A 149 0.62 27.45 39.97
N VAL A 150 0.24 26.29 39.46
CA VAL A 150 -0.90 25.51 39.94
C VAL A 150 -0.36 24.40 40.83
N CYS A 151 -0.58 24.55 42.13
CA CYS A 151 -0.04 23.67 43.17
C CYS A 151 -0.85 22.37 43.29
N PRO A 152 -0.32 21.34 43.99
CA PRO A 152 -1.02 20.07 44.16
C PRO A 152 -2.47 20.23 44.64
N GLU A 153 -3.35 19.35 44.15
CA GLU A 153 -4.81 19.32 44.35
C GLU A 153 -5.58 20.53 43.80
N SER A 154 -4.91 21.55 43.27
CA SER A 154 -5.55 22.74 42.72
C SER A 154 -5.83 22.64 41.22
N GLN A 155 -6.73 23.51 40.75
CA GLN A 155 -7.12 23.57 39.35
C GLN A 155 -7.06 25.00 38.82
N LEU A 156 -6.59 25.14 37.59
CA LEU A 156 -6.70 26.36 36.79
C LEU A 156 -7.53 26.07 35.52
N ILE A 157 -8.53 26.89 35.26
CA ILE A 157 -9.33 26.85 34.04
C ILE A 157 -9.14 28.16 33.28
N LEU A 158 -8.76 28.08 32.01
CA LEU A 158 -8.69 29.21 31.10
C LEU A 158 -9.87 29.16 30.15
N GLU A 159 -10.81 30.08 30.33
CA GLU A 159 -12.00 30.26 29.48
C GLU A 159 -11.75 31.29 28.37
N ASN A 160 -12.79 31.54 27.57
CA ASN A 160 -12.74 32.47 26.46
C ASN A 160 -12.17 33.85 26.86
N GLY A 161 -11.20 34.33 26.08
CA GLY A 161 -10.52 35.60 26.32
C GLY A 161 -9.45 35.58 27.41
N ALA A 162 -9.31 34.49 28.18
CA ALA A 162 -8.24 34.35 29.16
C ALA A 162 -6.89 34.17 28.46
N THR A 163 -5.92 35.02 28.77
CA THR A 163 -4.59 34.98 28.17
C THR A 163 -3.51 34.95 29.25
N VAL A 164 -2.53 34.06 29.11
CA VAL A 164 -1.30 34.05 29.91
C VAL A 164 -0.12 34.32 28.98
N CYS A 165 0.64 35.38 29.23
CA CYS A 165 1.67 35.79 28.26
C CYS A 165 2.94 36.39 28.87
N ASN A 166 4.00 36.35 28.06
CA ASN A 166 5.29 37.01 28.30
C ASN A 166 6.02 36.57 29.57
N GLY A 167 5.64 35.43 30.15
CA GLY A 167 6.34 34.85 31.29
C GLY A 167 7.73 34.33 30.90
N ARG A 168 8.71 34.53 31.78
CA ARG A 168 10.10 34.18 31.51
C ARG A 168 10.76 33.49 32.70
N ALA A 169 11.33 32.31 32.46
CA ALA A 169 12.15 31.56 33.43
C ALA A 169 13.48 31.16 32.78
N VAL A 170 14.43 32.10 32.74
CA VAL A 170 15.74 31.90 32.09
C VAL A 170 16.85 32.56 32.92
N HIS A 171 17.75 31.77 33.50
CA HIS A 171 18.96 32.29 34.15
C HIS A 171 20.21 32.21 33.26
N SER A 172 21.07 33.23 33.36
CA SER A 172 22.28 33.39 32.54
C SER A 172 23.59 33.11 33.28
N ASP A 173 23.55 32.67 34.54
CA ASP A 173 24.75 32.60 35.40
C ASP A 173 25.49 31.26 35.40
N GLY A 174 25.01 30.27 34.64
CA GLY A 174 25.71 29.00 34.42
C GLY A 174 25.81 28.11 35.67
N SER A 175 25.11 28.45 36.76
CA SER A 175 24.83 27.49 37.83
C SER A 175 23.50 26.82 37.50
N THR A 176 23.52 25.71 36.76
CA THR A 176 22.35 24.89 36.48
C THR A 176 21.83 24.29 37.80
N GLY A 177 21.07 25.09 38.54
CA GLY A 177 20.11 24.67 39.54
C GLY A 177 18.79 24.32 38.85
N THR A 178 18.00 23.46 39.47
CA THR A 178 16.84 22.76 38.93
C THR A 178 15.60 23.61 38.61
N ASN A 179 15.69 24.89 38.20
CA ASN A 179 14.65 25.87 38.55
C ASN A 179 14.13 26.81 37.43
N ASP A 180 14.20 26.48 36.13
CA ASP A 180 13.82 27.43 35.06
C ASP A 180 12.87 26.84 34.01
N TRP A 181 11.81 26.18 34.47
CA TRP A 181 10.85 25.47 33.61
C TRP A 181 9.46 26.12 33.65
N GLY A 182 8.78 26.17 32.50
CA GLY A 182 7.39 26.66 32.43
C GLY A 182 7.28 28.17 32.51
N GLY A 183 7.61 28.88 31.43
CA GLY A 183 7.63 30.35 31.44
C GLY A 183 6.26 30.97 31.73
N GLY A 184 5.19 30.39 31.16
CA GLY A 184 3.82 30.81 31.43
C GLY A 184 3.26 30.12 32.67
N ILE A 185 3.01 28.80 32.57
CA ILE A 185 2.27 28.04 33.57
C ILE A 185 3.08 26.83 34.03
N VAL A 186 3.12 26.60 35.33
CA VAL A 186 3.64 25.37 35.94
C VAL A 186 2.48 24.61 36.57
N VAL A 187 2.32 23.33 36.25
CA VAL A 187 1.28 22.46 36.79
C VAL A 187 1.93 21.32 37.57
N ASP A 188 1.74 21.31 38.90
CA ASP A 188 2.42 20.39 39.81
C ASP A 188 1.63 19.10 40.11
N SER A 189 2.29 17.96 40.05
CA SER A 189 1.84 16.69 40.64
C SER A 189 0.42 16.23 40.25
N ASN A 190 -0.59 16.38 41.11
CA ASN A 190 -1.99 16.01 40.83
C ASN A 190 -2.87 17.26 40.56
N ALA A 191 -2.26 18.42 40.34
CA ALA A 191 -2.94 19.62 39.88
C ALA A 191 -3.46 19.45 38.45
N LYS A 192 -4.43 20.30 38.08
CA LYS A 192 -5.05 20.25 36.77
C LYS A 192 -5.11 21.61 36.08
N LEU A 193 -4.74 21.65 34.80
CA LEU A 193 -4.98 22.77 33.89
C LEU A 193 -6.05 22.39 32.87
N ILE A 194 -7.03 23.26 32.65
CA ILE A 194 -8.02 23.13 31.58
C ILE A 194 -7.95 24.37 30.71
N MET A 195 -7.82 24.18 29.40
CA MET A 195 -7.85 25.24 28.39
C MET A 195 -9.02 25.02 27.44
N ASN A 196 -9.94 25.99 27.40
CA ASN A 196 -11.13 25.98 26.56
C ASN A 196 -11.00 26.97 25.39
N ASP A 197 -11.99 26.95 24.49
CA ASP A 197 -12.01 27.80 23.30
C ASP A 197 -11.85 29.29 23.65
N GLY A 198 -11.02 29.98 22.85
CA GLY A 198 -10.74 31.40 23.02
C GLY A 198 -9.71 31.74 24.12
N SER A 199 -9.21 30.75 24.86
CA SER A 199 -8.07 30.95 25.78
C SER A 199 -6.72 30.92 25.07
N ALA A 200 -5.67 31.49 25.68
CA ALA A 200 -4.34 31.52 25.08
C ALA A 200 -3.17 31.46 26.09
N VAL A 201 -2.08 30.80 25.70
CA VAL A 201 -0.77 30.87 26.36
C VAL A 201 0.29 31.26 25.33
N THR A 202 0.86 32.47 25.42
CA THR A 202 1.62 33.03 24.30
C THR A 202 2.88 33.82 24.69
N GLY A 203 3.91 33.74 23.85
CA GLY A 203 5.09 34.59 23.97
C GLY A 203 5.92 34.34 25.23
N CYS A 204 5.70 33.20 25.91
CA CYS A 204 6.45 32.82 27.08
C CYS A 204 7.78 32.16 26.69
N SER A 205 8.76 32.23 27.59
CA SER A 205 10.05 31.58 27.39
C SER A 205 10.58 30.97 28.68
N ALA A 206 11.25 29.82 28.56
CA ALA A 206 11.90 29.16 29.67
C ALA A 206 13.09 28.36 29.17
N GLU A 207 13.99 27.92 30.04
CA GLU A 207 15.02 26.95 29.63
C GLU A 207 14.37 25.68 29.08
N GLN A 208 13.29 25.22 29.74
CA GLN A 208 12.50 24.06 29.33
C GLN A 208 11.00 24.35 29.44
N GLY A 209 10.16 23.80 28.57
CA GLY A 209 8.72 24.03 28.63
C GLY A 209 8.37 25.51 28.44
N GLY A 210 8.69 26.07 27.27
CA GLY A 210 8.67 27.53 27.04
C GLY A 210 7.37 28.21 27.48
N GLY A 211 6.23 27.60 27.16
CA GLY A 211 4.91 28.02 27.64
C GLY A 211 4.52 27.36 28.95
N ILE A 212 4.47 26.03 28.96
CA ILE A 212 3.91 25.24 30.06
C ILE A 212 4.91 24.16 30.48
N TYR A 213 5.12 24.04 31.79
CA TYR A 213 5.70 22.84 32.38
C TYR A 213 4.60 22.02 33.04
N LEU A 214 4.43 20.79 32.57
CA LEU A 214 3.35 19.89 32.96
C LEU A 214 3.90 18.68 33.69
N SER A 215 3.72 18.66 35.01
CA SER A 215 3.97 17.49 35.85
C SER A 215 2.71 16.83 36.39
N GLY A 216 1.56 17.51 36.29
CA GLY A 216 0.24 16.97 36.55
C GLY A 216 -0.60 16.72 35.32
N GLU A 217 -1.89 17.08 35.39
CA GLU A 217 -2.85 16.84 34.32
C GLU A 217 -3.18 18.12 33.55
N MET A 218 -3.31 17.99 32.23
CA MET A 218 -3.81 19.06 31.37
C MET A 218 -4.87 18.54 30.41
N GLU A 219 -5.96 19.30 30.26
CA GLU A 219 -6.96 19.15 29.21
C GLU A 219 -6.93 20.37 28.28
N LEU A 220 -6.60 20.13 27.00
CA LEU A 220 -6.69 21.12 25.94
C LEU A 220 -7.91 20.82 25.08
N ASN A 221 -9.04 21.43 25.46
CA ASN A 221 -10.31 21.29 24.75
C ASN A 221 -10.43 22.29 23.59
N GLY A 222 -9.73 23.43 23.73
CA GLY A 222 -9.76 24.54 22.79
C GLY A 222 -8.63 25.54 23.07
N GLY A 223 -8.67 26.70 22.41
CA GLY A 223 -7.69 27.77 22.65
C GLY A 223 -6.38 27.59 21.89
N THR A 224 -5.39 28.45 22.17
CA THR A 224 -4.14 28.53 21.40
C THR A 224 -2.90 28.64 22.30
N ILE A 225 -1.91 27.77 22.06
CA ILE A 225 -0.59 27.86 22.68
C ILE A 225 0.41 28.22 21.59
N SER A 226 0.92 29.45 21.60
CA SER A 226 1.71 29.93 20.46
C SER A 226 2.84 30.91 20.74
N GLY A 227 3.88 30.86 19.93
CA GLY A 227 5.01 31.79 20.01
C GLY A 227 5.85 31.60 21.27
N ASN A 228 5.74 30.44 21.93
CA ASN A 228 6.53 30.13 23.12
C ASN A 228 7.87 29.51 22.74
N THR A 229 8.89 29.73 23.56
CA THR A 229 10.25 29.28 23.28
C THR A 229 10.90 28.59 24.47
N ALA A 230 11.28 27.32 24.30
CA ALA A 230 12.29 26.70 25.15
C ALA A 230 13.67 27.16 24.64
N VAL A 231 14.36 27.99 25.42
CA VAL A 231 15.65 28.59 25.02
C VAL A 231 16.83 27.65 25.29
N GLY A 232 16.65 26.77 26.26
CA GLY A 232 17.62 25.81 26.74
C GLY A 232 18.58 26.33 27.80
N ASP A 233 19.17 25.39 28.53
CA ASP A 233 20.10 25.66 29.62
C ASP A 233 21.46 26.18 29.12
N TYR A 234 22.08 27.05 29.92
CA TYR A 234 23.33 27.70 29.56
C TYR A 234 24.55 26.89 29.99
N TYR A 235 25.20 26.22 29.03
CA TYR A 235 26.41 25.43 29.31
C TYR A 235 27.70 26.25 29.18
N ARG A 236 27.78 27.18 28.22
CA ARG A 236 28.95 28.05 27.97
C ARG A 236 28.52 29.41 27.41
N PRO A 237 29.37 30.45 27.53
CA PRO A 237 29.14 31.74 26.92
C PRO A 237 28.65 31.67 25.46
N GLY A 238 27.35 31.91 25.25
CA GLY A 238 26.71 31.98 23.93
C GLY A 238 26.26 30.64 23.31
N ILE A 239 26.29 29.52 24.03
CA ILE A 239 25.85 28.20 23.52
C ILE A 239 24.90 27.55 24.53
N THR A 240 23.66 27.28 24.11
CA THR A 240 22.66 26.54 24.91
C THR A 240 22.74 25.04 24.67
N GLN A 241 22.62 24.22 25.72
CA GLN A 241 22.86 22.78 25.64
C GLN A 241 21.60 21.97 25.37
N SER A 242 20.51 22.20 26.10
CA SER A 242 19.28 21.39 26.09
C SER A 242 18.05 22.29 26.18
N ALA A 243 17.15 22.22 25.19
CA ALA A 243 15.88 22.94 25.12
C ALA A 243 14.75 22.00 24.71
N HIS A 244 13.87 21.63 25.63
CA HIS A 244 12.82 20.64 25.41
C HIS A 244 11.43 21.27 25.61
N GLY A 245 10.51 21.00 24.69
CA GLY A 245 9.12 21.43 24.79
C GLY A 245 8.97 22.92 24.57
N GLY A 246 9.06 23.38 23.32
CA GLY A 246 8.93 24.80 23.00
C GLY A 246 7.62 25.40 23.52
N ALA A 247 6.51 24.65 23.37
CA ALA A 247 5.23 24.98 23.98
C ALA A 247 5.08 24.32 25.36
N ILE A 248 5.18 22.99 25.42
CA ILE A 248 4.88 22.19 26.60
C ILE A 248 6.00 21.17 26.83
N LEU A 249 6.50 21.12 28.07
CA LEU A 249 7.30 20.00 28.55
C LEU A 249 6.48 19.14 29.52
N ILE A 250 6.34 17.85 29.22
CA ILE A 250 5.65 16.86 30.06
C ILE A 250 6.69 16.01 30.80
N ARG A 251 6.65 16.05 32.14
CA ARG A 251 7.49 15.22 33.00
C ARG A 251 6.91 15.17 34.42
N ALA A 252 6.72 13.98 34.98
CA ALA A 252 6.28 13.77 36.36
C ALA A 252 7.39 14.05 37.40
N ASN A 253 8.02 15.22 37.29
CA ASN A 253 9.01 15.72 38.22
C ASN A 253 8.60 17.11 38.67
N ARG A 254 9.06 17.50 39.85
CA ARG A 254 8.83 18.86 40.32
C ARG A 254 9.62 19.86 39.47
N ALA A 255 9.02 21.02 39.19
CA ALA A 255 9.62 22.00 38.30
C ALA A 255 10.92 22.62 38.83
N ASP A 256 11.05 22.73 40.16
CA ASP A 256 12.16 23.44 40.83
C ASP A 256 13.06 22.49 41.63
N TYR A 257 12.77 21.18 41.58
CA TYR A 257 13.50 20.18 42.35
C TYR A 257 13.57 18.93 41.51
N ASP A 258 14.75 18.30 41.43
CA ASP A 258 14.92 17.01 40.78
C ASP A 258 14.33 15.87 41.63
N GLU A 259 13.04 15.98 41.94
CA GLU A 259 12.24 15.06 42.73
C GLU A 259 11.11 14.52 41.86
N SER A 260 11.11 13.20 41.65
CA SER A 260 10.08 12.51 40.89
C SER A 260 8.80 12.34 41.70
N TYR A 261 7.67 12.67 41.09
CA TYR A 261 6.34 12.37 41.65
C TYR A 261 6.01 10.88 41.52
N ALA A 262 4.96 10.45 42.23
CA ALA A 262 4.47 9.07 42.21
C ALA A 262 3.34 8.83 41.18
N VAL A 263 2.90 9.89 40.49
CA VAL A 263 1.79 9.89 39.53
C VAL A 263 2.34 10.38 38.19
N PRO A 264 1.98 9.76 37.05
CA PRO A 264 2.46 10.21 35.75
C PRO A 264 1.85 11.56 35.35
N ALA A 265 2.60 12.34 34.59
CA ALA A 265 2.11 13.56 33.96
C ALA A 265 1.30 13.20 32.70
N LYS A 266 0.21 13.92 32.47
CA LYS A 266 -0.73 13.60 31.39
C LYS A 266 -1.28 14.83 30.69
N LEU A 267 -1.17 14.85 29.36
CA LEU A 267 -1.87 15.80 28.49
C LEU A 267 -2.96 15.08 27.71
N THR A 268 -4.17 15.63 27.70
CA THR A 268 -5.27 15.22 26.81
C THR A 268 -5.66 16.40 25.93
N MET A 269 -5.52 16.25 24.61
CA MET A 269 -5.90 17.25 23.61
C MET A 269 -7.07 16.74 22.79
N THR A 270 -8.21 17.42 22.89
CA THR A 270 -9.45 17.12 22.14
C THR A 270 -9.76 18.21 21.11
N GLY A 271 -9.12 19.38 21.24
CA GLY A 271 -9.22 20.51 20.32
C GLY A 271 -8.07 21.51 20.53
N GLY A 272 -8.25 22.73 20.04
CA GLY A 272 -7.25 23.82 20.17
C GLY A 272 -6.06 23.70 19.22
N ASN A 273 -5.14 24.67 19.33
CA ASN A 273 -3.96 24.80 18.47
C ASN A 273 -2.69 24.93 19.29
N ILE A 274 -1.64 24.16 18.95
CA ILE A 274 -0.28 24.38 19.46
C ILE A 274 0.60 24.77 18.28
N GLN A 275 0.92 26.06 18.16
CA GLN A 275 1.49 26.58 16.92
C GLN A 275 2.63 27.58 17.07
N ASN A 276 3.56 27.57 16.12
CA ASN A 276 4.67 28.54 16.04
C ASN A 276 5.52 28.59 17.31
N ASN A 277 5.69 27.46 18.00
CA ASN A 277 6.56 27.33 19.16
C ASN A 277 7.93 26.78 18.76
N LYS A 278 8.93 26.99 19.61
CA LYS A 278 10.32 26.68 19.27
C LYS A 278 11.09 26.06 20.43
N ALA A 279 11.76 24.94 20.17
CA ALA A 279 12.86 24.44 20.97
C ALA A 279 14.18 24.92 20.33
N ALA A 280 14.85 25.89 20.96
CA ALA A 280 15.82 26.74 20.28
C ALA A 280 17.29 26.31 20.38
N SER A 281 17.64 25.31 21.22
CA SER A 281 19.04 24.89 21.37
C SER A 281 19.62 24.35 20.06
N ASP A 282 20.87 24.70 19.77
CA ASP A 282 21.62 24.18 18.62
C ASP A 282 22.20 22.78 18.86
N LEU A 283 22.31 22.35 20.12
CA LEU A 283 22.90 21.08 20.50
C LEU A 283 21.82 20.01 20.75
N SER A 284 20.87 20.28 21.64
CA SER A 284 19.82 19.34 22.02
C SER A 284 18.49 20.07 22.10
N ALA A 285 17.71 20.02 21.01
CA ALA A 285 16.38 20.62 20.96
C ALA A 285 15.34 19.56 20.62
N PHE A 286 14.38 19.34 21.50
CA PHE A 286 13.40 18.25 21.38
C PHE A 286 11.99 18.80 21.54
N GLY A 287 11.09 18.48 20.61
CA GLY A 287 9.67 18.81 20.71
C GLY A 287 9.41 20.31 20.60
N GLY A 288 9.19 20.80 19.37
CA GLY A 288 8.94 22.23 19.16
C GLY A 288 7.61 22.65 19.77
N ALA A 289 6.59 21.79 19.67
CA ALA A 289 5.36 21.91 20.43
C ALA A 289 5.50 21.19 21.78
N VAL A 290 5.54 19.85 21.76
CA VAL A 290 5.46 19.02 22.97
C VAL A 290 6.71 18.15 23.08
N ALA A 291 7.39 18.23 24.22
CA ALA A 291 8.37 17.22 24.60
C ALA A 291 7.85 16.40 25.78
N ILE A 292 7.98 15.08 25.69
CA ILE A 292 7.66 14.15 26.77
C ILE A 292 8.95 13.48 27.18
N LEU A 293 9.32 13.66 28.45
CA LEU A 293 10.53 13.06 29.01
C LEU A 293 10.17 11.93 29.96
N GLY A 294 11.05 10.94 30.04
CA GLY A 294 11.02 9.95 31.12
C GLY A 294 11.14 10.61 32.50
N THR A 295 10.49 9.98 33.49
CA THR A 295 10.63 10.34 34.90
C THR A 295 11.42 9.28 35.67
N PRO A 296 12.51 9.66 36.38
CA PRO A 296 13.30 8.73 37.14
C PRO A 296 12.47 7.89 38.09
N LYS A 297 12.71 6.58 38.08
CA LYS A 297 12.04 5.62 38.96
C LYS A 297 12.24 6.02 40.43
N ASN A 298 11.14 6.43 41.08
CA ASN A 298 11.12 6.63 42.52
C ASN A 298 10.83 5.28 43.21
N THR A 299 9.58 4.80 43.10
CA THR A 299 9.13 3.51 43.63
C THR A 299 8.55 2.57 42.57
N VAL A 300 7.99 3.13 41.49
CA VAL A 300 7.36 2.43 40.36
C VAL A 300 7.81 3.04 39.04
N ASP A 301 7.70 2.27 37.96
CA ASP A 301 7.94 2.80 36.61
C ASP A 301 6.71 3.62 36.18
N LEU A 302 6.91 4.90 35.90
CA LEU A 302 5.87 5.80 35.41
C LEU A 302 5.93 5.89 33.88
N THR A 303 4.75 6.04 33.28
CA THR A 303 4.61 6.32 31.85
C THR A 303 3.91 7.67 31.71
N ASN A 304 4.66 8.70 31.34
CA ASN A 304 4.07 10.01 31.03
C ASN A 304 3.32 9.91 29.71
N GLU A 305 2.15 10.52 29.61
CA GLU A 305 1.21 10.25 28.52
C GLU A 305 0.75 11.54 27.83
N PHE A 306 0.69 11.49 26.50
CA PHE A 306 -0.02 12.48 25.69
C PHE A 306 -1.07 11.79 24.82
N ILE A 307 -2.33 12.17 24.98
CA ILE A 307 -3.46 11.69 24.18
C ILE A 307 -3.96 12.82 23.31
N MET A 308 -3.93 12.65 21.99
CA MET A 308 -4.44 13.60 21.01
C MET A 308 -5.57 12.93 20.21
N THR A 309 -6.78 13.46 20.36
CA THR A 309 -8.00 12.98 19.67
C THR A 309 -8.56 13.99 18.67
N GLY A 310 -8.10 15.24 18.76
CA GLY A 310 -8.48 16.36 17.90
C GLY A 310 -7.55 17.56 18.10
N GLY A 311 -7.83 18.66 17.40
CA GLY A 311 -7.00 19.87 17.38
C GLY A 311 -5.78 19.76 16.45
N THR A 312 -5.01 20.84 16.36
CA THR A 312 -3.91 20.99 15.38
C THR A 312 -2.59 21.37 16.05
N ILE A 313 -1.49 20.72 15.65
CA ILE A 313 -0.12 21.10 16.02
C ILE A 313 0.63 21.53 14.76
N SER A 314 0.98 22.81 14.65
CA SER A 314 1.55 23.34 13.40
C SER A 314 2.57 24.47 13.49
N GLY A 315 3.46 24.57 12.49
CA GLY A 315 4.47 25.64 12.43
C GLY A 315 5.52 25.60 13.53
N ASN A 316 5.63 24.48 14.28
CA ASN A 316 6.57 24.37 15.39
C ASN A 316 7.94 23.89 14.89
N THR A 317 9.00 24.30 15.60
CA THR A 317 10.39 24.04 15.19
C THR A 317 11.24 23.47 16.32
N ALA A 318 12.03 22.44 16.03
CA ALA A 318 12.98 21.83 16.98
C ALA A 318 14.16 21.17 16.30
N GLY A 319 15.12 20.68 17.10
CA GLY A 319 16.17 19.78 16.66
C GLY A 319 15.59 18.43 16.22
N TYR A 320 14.83 17.78 17.09
CA TYR A 320 14.15 16.51 16.83
C TYR A 320 12.69 16.62 17.20
N GLY A 321 11.81 16.10 16.35
CA GLY A 321 10.36 16.18 16.57
C GLY A 321 9.90 17.62 16.50
N GLY A 322 9.76 18.17 15.30
CA GLY A 322 9.31 19.55 15.11
C GLY A 322 8.01 19.83 15.86
N ALA A 323 7.08 18.87 15.84
CA ALA A 323 5.90 18.87 16.69
C ALA A 323 6.18 18.19 18.05
N ILE A 324 6.35 16.87 18.04
CA ILE A 324 6.36 16.03 19.25
C ILE A 324 7.69 15.31 19.36
N SER A 325 8.31 15.36 20.54
CA SER A 325 9.40 14.43 20.87
C SER A 325 9.05 13.54 22.04
N VAL A 326 9.36 12.26 21.93
CA VAL A 326 9.29 11.28 23.01
C VAL A 326 10.71 10.87 23.34
N TYR A 327 11.23 11.33 24.47
CA TYR A 327 12.64 11.20 24.82
C TYR A 327 12.81 10.48 26.15
N ALA A 328 13.60 9.41 26.12
CA ALA A 328 14.00 8.68 27.31
C ALA A 328 15.49 8.40 27.23
N ALA A 329 16.33 9.04 28.05
CA ALA A 329 17.78 8.87 27.97
C ALA A 329 18.50 8.77 29.31
N ASP A 330 19.75 8.29 29.24
CA ASP A 330 20.73 8.13 30.32
C ASP A 330 20.15 7.90 31.73
N ARG A 331 20.82 8.39 32.80
CA ARG A 331 20.33 8.25 34.17
C ARG A 331 19.37 9.36 34.60
N TYR A 332 19.36 10.48 33.87
CA TYR A 332 18.68 11.71 34.27
C TYR A 332 17.31 11.87 33.59
N TRP A 333 17.21 11.48 32.32
CA TRP A 333 15.98 11.57 31.51
C TRP A 333 15.30 10.22 31.33
N ASN A 334 15.33 9.38 32.36
CA ASN A 334 14.97 7.98 32.31
C ASN A 334 13.49 7.76 32.63
N GLY A 335 12.81 6.81 31.98
CA GLY A 335 11.39 6.51 32.22
C GLY A 335 10.62 6.23 30.94
N ASN A 336 9.40 5.71 31.07
CA ASN A 336 8.56 5.40 29.91
C ASN A 336 7.76 6.63 29.47
N ALA A 337 7.45 6.69 28.18
CA ALA A 337 6.59 7.72 27.62
C ALA A 337 5.70 7.15 26.51
N SER A 338 4.47 7.66 26.43
CA SER A 338 3.46 7.20 25.48
C SER A 338 2.74 8.38 24.82
N VAL A 339 2.55 8.29 23.51
CA VAL A 339 1.71 9.20 22.74
C VAL A 339 0.62 8.40 22.03
N LYS A 340 -0.62 8.86 22.09
CA LYS A 340 -1.76 8.24 21.42
C LYS A 340 -2.44 9.26 20.51
N ILE A 341 -2.56 8.94 19.22
CA ILE A 341 -3.13 9.80 18.19
C ILE A 341 -4.34 9.08 17.59
N SER A 342 -5.47 9.76 17.53
CA SER A 342 -6.72 9.22 17.01
C SER A 342 -7.68 10.34 16.59
N GLY A 343 -8.89 9.97 16.15
CA GLY A 343 -9.93 10.94 15.80
C GLY A 343 -9.52 11.84 14.65
N ASN A 344 -9.73 13.15 14.80
CA ASN A 344 -9.43 14.18 13.80
C ASN A 344 -8.19 15.02 14.16
N ALA A 345 -7.28 14.46 14.95
CA ALA A 345 -6.00 15.09 15.28
C ALA A 345 -5.18 15.42 14.02
N GLU A 346 -4.56 16.59 13.99
CA GLU A 346 -3.73 17.05 12.87
C GLU A 346 -2.35 17.52 13.34
N ILE A 347 -1.28 16.97 12.75
CA ILE A 347 0.09 17.40 13.00
C ILE A 347 0.69 17.80 11.66
N THR A 348 0.85 19.10 11.44
CA THR A 348 1.19 19.61 10.11
C THR A 348 2.14 20.79 10.07
N GLN A 349 2.95 20.92 9.02
CA GLN A 349 3.83 22.08 8.81
C GLN A 349 4.84 22.31 9.94
N ASN A 350 5.31 21.24 10.57
CA ASN A 350 6.35 21.32 11.60
C ASN A 350 7.72 20.98 11.01
N THR A 351 8.78 21.55 11.59
CA THR A 351 10.15 21.39 11.10
C THR A 351 11.06 20.82 12.18
N GLY A 352 11.62 19.65 11.91
CA GLY A 352 12.68 19.02 12.71
C GLY A 352 14.04 19.16 12.01
N ARG A 353 15.05 19.73 12.65
CA ARG A 353 16.37 19.94 12.00
C ARG A 353 17.15 18.64 11.76
N ASN A 354 17.10 17.70 12.70
CA ASN A 354 17.99 16.53 12.80
C ASN A 354 17.25 15.19 12.66
N GLY A 355 15.92 15.17 12.73
CA GLY A 355 15.08 14.00 12.47
C GLY A 355 13.69 14.15 13.06
N GLY A 356 12.68 13.52 12.46
CA GLY A 356 11.29 13.65 12.90
C GLY A 356 10.76 15.05 12.62
N GLY A 357 10.32 15.32 11.39
CA GLY A 357 9.67 16.59 11.06
C GLY A 357 8.44 16.80 11.95
N ALA A 358 7.59 15.78 12.05
CA ALA A 358 6.48 15.76 12.99
C ALA A 358 6.90 15.16 14.33
N ILE A 359 7.19 13.86 14.37
CA ILE A 359 7.39 13.10 15.61
C ILE A 359 8.78 12.47 15.63
N ALA A 360 9.51 12.63 16.74
CA ALA A 360 10.75 11.90 16.99
C ALA A 360 10.66 11.10 18.29
N LEU A 361 10.96 9.80 18.21
CA LEU A 361 11.20 8.95 19.36
C LEU A 361 12.71 8.80 19.54
N TRP A 362 13.16 8.90 20.79
CA TRP A 362 14.58 8.84 21.13
C TRP A 362 14.78 8.17 22.48
N THR A 363 14.82 6.83 22.48
CA THR A 363 15.18 6.04 23.67
C THR A 363 16.67 5.68 23.70
N SER A 364 17.36 5.96 24.81
CA SER A 364 18.77 5.58 25.03
C SER A 364 18.94 4.07 25.05
N LYS A 365 20.08 3.61 24.54
CA LYS A 365 20.47 2.19 24.51
C LYS A 365 20.87 1.63 25.88
N ALA A 366 21.04 2.50 26.89
CA ALA A 366 21.59 2.11 28.19
C ALA A 366 20.60 1.33 29.05
N ASP A 367 19.30 1.53 28.87
CA ASP A 367 18.25 1.02 29.76
C ASP A 367 17.07 0.41 28.99
N ASN A 368 16.16 -0.29 29.68
CA ASN A 368 15.00 -0.98 29.10
C ASN A 368 13.72 -0.12 29.15
N TYR A 369 13.83 1.19 28.98
CA TYR A 369 12.66 2.05 28.88
C TYR A 369 11.97 1.90 27.53
N THR A 370 10.72 2.34 27.47
CA THR A 370 9.89 2.26 26.27
C THR A 370 9.36 3.64 25.91
N SER A 371 9.49 3.99 24.64
CA SER A 371 8.85 5.15 24.02
C SER A 371 7.90 4.62 22.98
N THR A 372 6.60 4.84 23.17
CA THR A 372 5.58 4.28 22.28
C THR A 372 4.73 5.39 21.69
N VAL A 373 4.50 5.33 20.39
CA VAL A 373 3.51 6.14 19.69
C VAL A 373 2.48 5.20 19.07
N GLU A 374 1.20 5.40 19.39
CA GLU A 374 0.08 4.62 18.87
C GLU A 374 -0.84 5.54 18.05
N MET A 375 -1.01 5.23 16.76
CA MET A 375 -1.84 5.99 15.83
C MET A 375 -2.99 5.10 15.35
N SER A 376 -4.21 5.53 15.63
CA SER A 376 -5.47 4.84 15.27
C SER A 376 -6.45 5.77 14.57
N GLY A 377 -5.92 6.83 13.96
CA GLY A 377 -6.65 7.93 13.33
C GLY A 377 -5.77 9.18 13.25
N GLY A 378 -6.34 10.31 12.83
CA GLY A 378 -5.62 11.56 12.65
C GLY A 378 -4.76 11.62 11.39
N THR A 379 -4.15 12.78 11.16
CA THR A 379 -3.31 13.08 9.99
C THR A 379 -1.96 13.68 10.43
N ILE A 380 -0.87 13.15 9.87
CA ILE A 380 0.48 13.70 9.96
C ILE A 380 0.89 14.12 8.55
N SER A 381 0.93 15.42 8.27
CA SER A 381 1.17 15.89 6.90
C SER A 381 2.00 17.15 6.76
N GLU A 382 2.66 17.35 5.62
CA GLU A 382 3.40 18.58 5.32
C GLU A 382 4.51 18.90 6.35
N ASN A 383 5.02 17.90 7.08
CA ASN A 383 6.13 18.10 8.01
C ASN A 383 7.47 17.86 7.31
N GLU A 384 8.49 18.62 7.69
CA GLU A 384 9.79 18.60 7.01
C GLU A 384 10.95 18.35 7.97
N THR A 385 11.95 17.60 7.51
CA THR A 385 13.25 17.52 8.15
C THR A 385 14.40 17.50 7.17
N PHE A 386 15.54 18.10 7.53
CA PHE A 386 16.77 18.06 6.74
C PHE A 386 17.61 16.78 6.99
N SER A 387 16.98 15.76 7.57
CA SER A 387 17.56 14.49 8.00
C SER A 387 16.57 13.35 7.70
N LYS A 388 16.33 12.41 8.63
CA LYS A 388 15.46 11.26 8.41
C LYS A 388 14.10 11.36 9.11
N GLY A 389 13.06 10.78 8.52
CA GLY A 389 11.72 10.69 9.12
C GLY A 389 10.96 12.01 9.05
N GLY A 390 10.37 12.35 7.92
CA GLY A 390 9.60 13.60 7.76
C GLY A 390 8.35 13.58 8.62
N GLY A 391 7.59 12.50 8.56
CA GLY A 391 6.50 12.22 9.50
C GLY A 391 7.04 11.73 10.85
N VAL A 392 7.54 10.49 10.89
CA VAL A 392 7.94 9.82 12.14
C VAL A 392 9.38 9.31 12.07
N PHE A 393 10.14 9.56 13.13
CA PHE A 393 11.53 9.13 13.27
C PHE A 393 11.74 8.31 14.55
N LEU A 394 12.26 7.09 14.42
CA LEU A 394 12.57 6.19 15.53
C LEU A 394 14.08 5.97 15.60
N TYR A 395 14.70 6.32 16.74
CA TYR A 395 16.16 6.32 16.89
C TYR A 395 16.69 5.39 17.99
N GLY A 396 15.81 4.91 18.87
CA GLY A 396 16.18 4.22 20.10
C GLY A 396 15.74 2.76 20.17
N LYS A 397 16.43 1.99 21.02
CA LYS A 397 16.18 0.54 21.24
C LYS A 397 14.78 0.23 21.79
N GLY A 398 14.18 1.17 22.52
CA GLY A 398 12.85 1.05 23.12
C GLY A 398 11.75 1.74 22.32
N ASP A 399 12.05 2.21 21.11
CA ASP A 399 11.10 2.98 20.31
C ASP A 399 10.16 2.06 19.56
N SER A 400 8.86 2.28 19.71
CA SER A 400 7.83 1.55 18.99
C SER A 400 6.77 2.49 18.43
N PHE A 401 6.49 2.34 17.13
CA PHE A 401 5.40 3.05 16.46
C PHE A 401 4.35 2.05 15.99
N TYR A 402 3.13 2.15 16.49
CA TYR A 402 1.99 1.34 16.07
C TYR A 402 1.03 2.20 15.26
N MET A 403 0.66 1.76 14.06
CA MET A 403 -0.32 2.43 13.21
C MET A 403 -1.40 1.42 12.82
N THR A 404 -2.62 1.61 13.31
CA THR A 404 -3.80 0.79 12.97
C THR A 404 -4.79 1.51 12.05
N ASP A 405 -4.76 2.84 12.04
CA ASP A 405 -5.52 3.70 11.13
C ASP A 405 -4.89 5.11 11.11
N GLY A 406 -5.39 6.01 10.26
CA GLY A 406 -4.91 7.38 10.09
C GLY A 406 -4.06 7.58 8.83
N ILE A 407 -3.56 8.80 8.62
CA ILE A 407 -2.89 9.21 7.38
C ILE A 407 -1.52 9.82 7.69
N ILE A 408 -0.47 9.38 6.99
CA ILE A 408 0.84 10.02 6.95
C ILE A 408 1.12 10.41 5.49
N SER A 409 1.00 11.69 5.15
CA SER A 409 1.16 12.13 3.76
C SER A 409 1.95 13.42 3.59
N ASP A 410 2.50 13.65 2.40
CA ASP A 410 3.13 14.93 2.05
C ASP A 410 4.27 15.38 2.97
N ASN A 411 4.87 14.47 3.74
CA ASN A 411 6.01 14.78 4.59
C ASN A 411 7.32 14.66 3.80
N GLU A 412 8.30 15.50 4.14
CA GLU A 412 9.57 15.60 3.43
C GLU A 412 10.76 15.34 4.35
N ALA A 413 11.68 14.49 3.90
CA ALA A 413 12.94 14.19 4.57
C ALA A 413 14.03 13.87 3.55
N LYS A 414 15.30 13.83 3.96
CA LYS A 414 16.36 13.24 3.13
C LYS A 414 16.13 11.75 2.90
N GLN A 415 15.75 11.04 3.94
CA GLN A 415 15.50 9.59 3.93
C GLN A 415 14.28 9.29 4.82
N GLY A 416 13.42 8.35 4.42
CA GLY A 416 12.21 8.06 5.20
C GLY A 416 11.26 9.24 5.24
N GLY A 417 10.74 9.67 4.07
CA GLY A 417 9.84 10.83 3.99
C GLY A 417 8.65 10.71 4.95
N GLY A 418 7.96 9.56 4.90
CA GLY A 418 6.93 9.21 5.87
C GLY A 418 7.53 8.77 7.20
N ILE A 419 8.19 7.62 7.21
CA ILE A 419 8.72 6.97 8.42
C ILE A 419 10.20 6.60 8.24
N SER A 420 11.02 6.86 9.25
CA SER A 420 12.38 6.33 9.34
C SER A 420 12.58 5.55 10.63
N ILE A 421 12.95 4.28 10.49
CA ILE A 421 13.28 3.37 11.60
C ILE A 421 14.80 3.24 11.61
N SER A 422 15.50 4.11 12.32
CA SER A 422 16.96 4.27 12.17
C SER A 422 17.81 3.42 13.10
N ASP A 423 17.21 2.82 14.12
CA ASP A 423 17.93 1.93 15.02
C ASP A 423 17.54 0.48 14.83
N THR A 424 18.51 -0.41 15.07
CA THR A 424 18.35 -1.83 14.82
C THR A 424 17.30 -2.50 15.69
N ASP A 425 17.04 -1.92 16.87
CA ASP A 425 16.15 -2.45 17.88
C ASP A 425 14.84 -1.66 17.97
N ALA A 426 14.71 -0.55 17.22
CA ALA A 426 13.45 0.15 17.03
C ALA A 426 12.49 -0.67 16.15
N ALA A 427 11.18 -0.47 16.34
CA ALA A 427 10.16 -1.19 15.58
C ALA A 427 9.00 -0.30 15.13
N ALA A 428 8.59 -0.45 13.87
CA ALA A 428 7.31 0.07 13.38
C ALA A 428 6.36 -1.09 13.05
N TYR A 429 5.11 -0.92 13.44
CA TYR A 429 4.01 -1.87 13.26
C TYR A 429 2.93 -1.20 12.43
N LEU A 430 2.98 -1.40 11.11
CA LEU A 430 2.04 -0.85 10.14
C LEU A 430 0.90 -1.85 9.95
N LEU A 431 -0.08 -1.76 10.84
CA LEU A 431 -1.20 -2.70 10.97
C LEU A 431 -2.49 -2.17 10.30
N GLY A 432 -2.44 -0.96 9.73
CA GLY A 432 -3.52 -0.32 8.99
C GLY A 432 -3.17 1.11 8.60
N GLY A 433 -4.17 1.88 8.18
CA GLY A 433 -4.02 3.29 7.79
C GLY A 433 -3.38 3.50 6.41
N THR A 434 -3.06 4.76 6.10
CA THR A 434 -2.54 5.17 4.79
C THR A 434 -1.22 5.96 4.92
N ILE A 435 -0.23 5.60 4.11
CA ILE A 435 1.04 6.31 3.95
C ILE A 435 1.23 6.61 2.47
N GLN A 436 1.23 7.87 2.07
CA GLN A 436 1.28 8.24 0.65
C GLN A 436 1.94 9.59 0.41
N ASP A 437 2.40 9.87 -0.80
CA ASP A 437 2.84 11.20 -1.25
C ASP A 437 3.98 11.85 -0.44
N ASN A 438 4.64 11.07 0.41
CA ASN A 438 5.81 11.50 1.16
C ASN A 438 7.06 11.54 0.25
N LYS A 439 8.06 12.34 0.60
CA LYS A 439 9.28 12.58 -0.19
C LYS A 439 10.56 12.25 0.56
N ALA A 440 11.43 11.49 -0.10
CA ALA A 440 12.84 11.38 0.24
C ALA A 440 13.66 12.21 -0.77
N ILE A 441 14.35 13.26 -0.32
CA ILE A 441 15.03 14.22 -1.21
C ILE A 441 16.45 13.83 -1.61
N ASP A 442 17.08 12.88 -0.92
CA ASP A 442 18.43 12.42 -1.29
C ASP A 442 18.44 11.46 -2.50
N GLY A 443 17.28 10.98 -2.97
CA GLY A 443 17.21 10.09 -4.12
C GLY A 443 15.83 9.97 -4.76
N TYR A 444 15.57 8.85 -5.44
CA TYR A 444 14.36 8.61 -6.21
C TYR A 444 13.11 8.62 -5.31
N PRO A 445 11.98 9.22 -5.75
CA PRO A 445 11.76 9.85 -7.06
C PRO A 445 12.22 11.31 -7.17
N HIS A 446 12.74 11.92 -6.09
CA HIS A 446 13.14 13.33 -6.11
C HIS A 446 14.36 13.57 -7.02
N VAL A 447 15.37 12.70 -6.94
CA VAL A 447 16.51 12.65 -7.86
C VAL A 447 16.37 11.42 -8.75
N ASP A 448 15.95 11.62 -10.00
CA ASP A 448 15.77 10.54 -11.00
C ASP A 448 16.97 10.48 -11.96
N ASP A 449 18.05 9.82 -11.53
CA ASP A 449 19.17 9.46 -12.41
C ASP A 449 18.87 8.12 -13.10
N ALA A 450 18.82 8.15 -14.44
CA ALA A 450 18.50 6.99 -15.26
C ALA A 450 19.62 5.93 -15.34
N SER A 451 20.84 6.26 -14.90
CA SER A 451 21.98 5.34 -14.90
C SER A 451 21.96 4.37 -13.71
N GLU A 452 21.52 4.84 -12.54
CA GLU A 452 21.24 4.05 -11.34
C GLU A 452 20.35 4.84 -10.37
N ARG A 453 19.11 4.39 -10.14
CA ARG A 453 18.19 5.07 -9.21
C ARG A 453 18.52 4.71 -7.76
N SER A 454 18.85 5.72 -6.95
CA SER A 454 19.09 5.56 -5.51
C SER A 454 17.80 5.75 -4.71
N TYR A 455 17.28 4.70 -4.09
CA TYR A 455 16.06 4.70 -3.29
C TYR A 455 16.37 4.91 -1.79
N TYR A 456 15.74 5.91 -1.17
CA TYR A 456 15.93 6.27 0.24
C TYR A 456 14.63 6.22 1.06
N GLY A 457 13.62 5.47 0.60
CA GLY A 457 12.40 5.22 1.34
C GLY A 457 11.54 6.47 1.45
N ASN A 458 10.89 6.90 0.38
CA ASN A 458 10.00 8.06 0.49
C ASN A 458 8.79 7.73 1.39
N ALA A 459 8.29 6.48 1.37
CA ALA A 459 7.30 6.02 2.34
C ALA A 459 7.96 5.58 3.66
N VAL A 460 8.86 4.59 3.60
CA VAL A 460 9.51 4.02 4.78
C VAL A 460 10.99 3.76 4.51
N TYR A 461 11.85 4.19 5.44
CA TYR A 461 13.26 3.81 5.48
C TYR A 461 13.51 2.89 6.68
N GLN A 462 13.92 1.65 6.43
CA GLN A 462 14.03 0.58 7.43
C GLN A 462 15.49 0.18 7.71
N ASP A 463 16.03 0.66 8.83
CA ASP A 463 17.16 0.02 9.52
C ASP A 463 16.71 -0.85 10.69
N GLY A 464 15.52 -0.63 11.26
CA GLY A 464 14.96 -1.43 12.38
C GLY A 464 14.03 -2.56 11.96
N SER A 465 13.13 -2.95 12.85
CA SER A 465 12.09 -3.96 12.58
C SER A 465 10.86 -3.32 11.96
N LEU A 466 10.33 -3.90 10.90
CA LEU A 466 9.10 -3.45 10.24
C LEU A 466 8.11 -4.60 10.17
N TYR A 467 6.95 -4.43 10.80
CA TYR A 467 5.82 -5.34 10.70
C TYR A 467 4.75 -4.72 9.80
N LEU A 468 4.24 -5.49 8.85
CA LEU A 468 3.31 -5.03 7.82
C LEU A 468 2.09 -5.94 7.76
N ASP A 469 0.89 -5.38 7.96
CA ASP A 469 -0.36 -6.03 7.58
C ASP A 469 -0.72 -5.62 6.14
N GLY A 470 -0.46 -6.55 5.21
CA GLY A 470 -0.71 -6.39 3.78
C GLY A 470 -2.16 -6.08 3.42
N THR A 471 -3.11 -6.51 4.26
CA THR A 471 -4.55 -6.39 3.98
C THR A 471 -5.14 -5.08 4.45
N LYS A 472 -4.48 -4.41 5.41
CA LYS A 472 -5.00 -3.21 6.07
C LYS A 472 -4.16 -1.96 5.80
N ALA A 473 -2.84 -2.09 5.68
CA ALA A 473 -1.96 -0.93 5.49
C ALA A 473 -1.92 -0.52 4.01
N ASN A 474 -2.34 0.69 3.68
CA ASN A 474 -2.26 1.24 2.32
C ASN A 474 -1.01 2.12 2.21
N ILE A 475 0.05 1.59 1.60
CA ILE A 475 1.34 2.30 1.50
C ILE A 475 1.67 2.50 0.03
N SER A 476 1.76 3.75 -0.40
CA SER A 476 2.27 4.10 -1.72
C SER A 476 3.65 4.76 -1.62
N GLY A 477 4.53 4.38 -2.54
CA GLY A 477 5.94 4.75 -2.54
C GLY A 477 6.85 3.64 -2.02
N ASP A 478 8.14 3.97 -2.00
CA ASP A 478 9.24 3.08 -1.71
C ASP A 478 9.36 2.76 -0.21
N ILE A 479 9.40 1.45 0.09
CA ILE A 479 9.85 0.88 1.36
C ILE A 479 11.29 0.40 1.17
N ARG A 480 12.25 1.20 1.65
CA ARG A 480 13.68 0.91 1.58
C ARG A 480 14.10 -0.01 2.72
N ILE A 481 14.63 -1.19 2.38
CA ILE A 481 15.01 -2.23 3.34
C ILE A 481 16.53 -2.27 3.49
N GLY A 482 17.04 -1.96 4.68
CA GLY A 482 18.47 -1.92 5.00
C GLY A 482 19.10 -3.29 5.28
N CYS A 483 20.34 -3.27 5.78
CA CYS A 483 21.08 -4.46 6.21
C CYS A 483 21.79 -4.24 7.56
N ARG A 484 22.37 -5.31 8.13
CA ARG A 484 23.28 -5.22 9.27
C ARG A 484 24.72 -5.40 8.77
N PHE A 485 25.64 -4.65 9.35
CA PHE A 485 27.07 -4.76 9.09
C PHE A 485 27.77 -5.50 10.26
N ASP A 486 28.81 -6.27 9.96
CA ASP A 486 29.72 -6.84 10.96
C ASP A 486 30.80 -5.83 11.38
N THR A 487 31.67 -6.25 12.31
CA THR A 487 32.77 -5.40 12.80
C THR A 487 33.82 -5.04 11.75
N SER A 488 33.84 -5.73 10.61
CA SER A 488 34.73 -5.45 9.48
C SER A 488 34.12 -4.49 8.45
N GLY A 489 32.86 -4.08 8.65
CA GLY A 489 32.09 -3.28 7.70
C GLY A 489 31.48 -4.11 6.56
N GLY A 490 31.64 -5.43 6.58
CA GLY A 490 30.96 -6.35 5.67
C GLY A 490 29.50 -6.53 6.08
N ILE A 491 28.63 -6.91 5.14
CA ILE A 491 27.23 -7.19 5.45
C ILE A 491 27.15 -8.51 6.23
N SER A 492 26.52 -8.52 7.39
CA SER A 492 26.32 -9.71 8.22
C SER A 492 24.99 -10.40 7.96
N THR A 493 23.90 -9.64 7.83
CA THR A 493 22.54 -10.14 7.59
C THR A 493 21.67 -9.09 6.91
N ASN A 494 20.69 -9.50 6.11
CA ASN A 494 19.71 -8.58 5.54
C ASN A 494 18.58 -8.29 6.52
N ARG A 495 17.99 -7.10 6.41
CA ARG A 495 16.67 -6.87 7.01
C ARG A 495 15.60 -7.52 6.16
N PHE A 496 14.43 -7.69 6.79
CA PHE A 496 13.26 -8.23 6.15
C PHE A 496 12.03 -7.47 6.62
N VAL A 497 10.98 -7.51 5.80
CA VAL A 497 9.63 -7.10 6.20
C VAL A 497 8.97 -8.28 6.88
N ALA A 498 8.49 -8.10 8.11
CA ALA A 498 7.70 -9.10 8.81
C ALA A 498 6.24 -8.97 8.39
N LEU A 499 5.80 -9.85 7.49
CA LEU A 499 4.42 -9.88 7.00
C LEU A 499 3.52 -10.54 8.05
N VAL A 500 2.53 -9.80 8.55
CA VAL A 500 1.64 -10.24 9.65
C VAL A 500 0.16 -10.27 9.27
N GLY A 501 -0.19 -9.82 8.06
CA GLY A 501 -1.50 -10.01 7.45
C GLY A 501 -1.36 -10.09 5.93
N ALA A 502 -2.04 -11.03 5.29
CA ALA A 502 -1.96 -11.21 3.84
C ALA A 502 -3.20 -11.95 3.31
N SER A 503 -3.57 -11.67 2.06
CA SER A 503 -4.67 -12.33 1.32
C SER A 503 -4.48 -12.11 -0.18
N ASP A 504 -5.20 -12.84 -1.03
CA ASP A 504 -5.16 -12.67 -2.50
C ASP A 504 -5.61 -11.27 -2.98
N THR A 505 -6.17 -10.44 -2.08
CA THR A 505 -6.61 -9.07 -2.37
C THR A 505 -5.86 -8.04 -1.53
N MET A 506 -4.66 -8.37 -1.04
CA MET A 506 -3.83 -7.41 -0.30
C MET A 506 -3.34 -6.28 -1.21
N ASN A 507 -2.86 -5.19 -0.60
CA ASN A 507 -2.30 -4.06 -1.35
C ASN A 507 -0.96 -4.45 -1.99
N ASP A 508 -0.58 -3.72 -3.03
CA ASP A 508 0.72 -3.87 -3.69
C ASP A 508 1.76 -2.96 -3.02
N TYR A 509 2.97 -3.49 -2.83
CA TYR A 509 4.07 -2.78 -2.16
C TYR A 509 5.32 -2.73 -3.02
N GLU A 510 5.97 -1.57 -3.06
CA GLU A 510 7.29 -1.36 -3.66
C GLU A 510 8.37 -1.47 -2.58
N LEU A 511 9.25 -2.47 -2.71
CA LEU A 511 10.34 -2.72 -1.79
C LEU A 511 11.67 -2.47 -2.48
N THR A 512 12.64 -1.83 -1.83
CA THR A 512 13.95 -1.58 -2.45
C THR A 512 15.14 -1.86 -1.55
N SER A 513 16.29 -2.10 -2.17
CA SER A 513 17.60 -2.27 -1.53
C SER A 513 18.69 -1.74 -2.47
N PHE A 514 19.91 -1.52 -1.97
CA PHE A 514 21.09 -1.34 -2.84
C PHE A 514 21.79 -2.68 -3.03
N GLU A 515 22.33 -2.91 -4.24
CA GLU A 515 23.10 -4.12 -4.56
C GLU A 515 24.33 -4.24 -3.63
N SER A 516 25.00 -3.12 -3.36
CA SER A 516 26.15 -3.02 -2.46
C SER A 516 25.81 -3.11 -0.96
N GLU A 517 24.53 -3.08 -0.59
CA GLU A 517 24.05 -3.04 0.80
C GLU A 517 23.04 -4.14 1.10
N SER A 518 23.04 -5.21 0.31
CA SER A 518 22.34 -6.44 0.67
C SER A 518 23.24 -7.62 0.37
N LEU A 519 23.21 -8.64 1.23
CA LEU A 519 23.83 -9.94 0.95
C LEU A 519 23.26 -10.43 -0.38
N ASP A 520 24.09 -10.40 -1.41
CA ASP A 520 23.68 -10.71 -2.77
C ASP A 520 22.47 -9.86 -3.20
N GLY A 521 22.42 -8.55 -2.93
CA GLY A 521 21.38 -7.64 -3.46
C GLY A 521 19.90 -7.89 -3.07
N ARG A 522 19.59 -8.94 -2.29
CA ARG A 522 18.20 -9.41 -2.07
C ARG A 522 17.35 -8.59 -1.09
N VAL A 523 16.05 -8.60 -1.29
CA VAL A 523 15.02 -8.17 -0.31
C VAL A 523 14.30 -9.40 0.24
N VAL A 524 13.95 -9.40 1.53
CA VAL A 524 13.27 -10.54 2.16
C VAL A 524 11.94 -10.12 2.77
N VAL A 525 10.89 -10.89 2.51
CA VAL A 525 9.59 -10.79 3.20
C VAL A 525 9.36 -12.09 3.96
N ALA A 526 9.30 -12.02 5.28
CA ALA A 526 9.18 -13.19 6.13
C ALA A 526 7.78 -13.25 6.79
N PRO A 527 7.14 -14.43 6.82
CA PRO A 527 5.90 -14.62 7.58
C PRO A 527 6.18 -14.43 9.06
N SER A 528 5.30 -13.72 9.76
CA SER A 528 5.45 -13.44 11.18
C SER A 528 4.10 -13.44 11.91
N ALA A 529 4.16 -13.42 13.24
CA ALA A 529 2.99 -13.33 14.10
C ALA A 529 3.26 -12.39 15.27
N ILE A 530 2.29 -11.53 15.55
CA ILE A 530 2.30 -10.60 16.69
C ILE A 530 0.91 -10.53 17.33
N THR A 531 0.85 -9.96 18.51
CA THR A 531 -0.42 -9.59 19.16
C THR A 531 -0.34 -8.13 19.55
N TYR A 532 -1.33 -7.35 19.15
CA TYR A 532 -1.46 -5.95 19.53
C TYR A 532 -2.89 -5.70 20.05
N GLY A 533 -2.97 -5.17 21.27
CA GLY A 533 -4.23 -5.09 22.01
C GLY A 533 -4.86 -6.47 22.20
N THR A 534 -6.04 -6.68 21.61
CA THR A 534 -6.76 -7.97 21.64
C THR A 534 -6.71 -8.72 20.30
N GLU A 535 -6.10 -8.12 19.28
CA GLU A 535 -6.03 -8.70 17.94
C GLU A 535 -4.72 -9.46 17.74
N ALA A 536 -4.83 -10.64 17.12
CA ALA A 536 -3.70 -11.45 16.69
C ALA A 536 -3.51 -11.27 15.18
N TYR A 537 -2.29 -10.92 14.80
CA TYR A 537 -1.87 -10.79 13.42
C TYR A 537 -0.92 -11.94 13.13
N SER A 538 -1.16 -12.69 12.07
CA SER A 538 -0.27 -13.79 11.69
C SER A 538 -0.39 -14.14 10.22
N VAL A 539 0.76 -14.37 9.60
CA VAL A 539 0.86 -15.05 8.31
C VAL A 539 1.73 -16.28 8.50
N ALA A 540 1.26 -17.42 8.02
CA ALA A 540 1.99 -18.69 8.15
C ALA A 540 2.90 -18.99 6.95
N ASP A 541 2.71 -18.27 5.84
CA ASP A 541 3.38 -18.49 4.56
C ASP A 541 3.29 -17.21 3.70
N ALA A 542 4.44 -16.66 3.28
CA ALA A 542 4.47 -15.47 2.44
C ALA A 542 4.45 -15.81 0.94
N GLU A 543 4.72 -17.07 0.56
CA GLU A 543 4.87 -17.48 -0.84
C GLU A 543 3.69 -17.19 -1.77
N PRO A 544 2.42 -17.41 -1.34
CA PRO A 544 1.28 -17.18 -2.21
C PRO A 544 1.13 -15.72 -2.65
N TYR A 545 1.70 -14.77 -1.90
CA TYR A 545 1.47 -13.33 -2.07
C TYR A 545 2.53 -12.64 -2.90
N LEU A 546 3.37 -13.41 -3.60
CA LEU A 546 4.46 -12.92 -4.43
C LEU A 546 4.07 -11.77 -5.36
N ALA A 547 2.90 -11.87 -5.98
CA ALA A 547 2.44 -10.94 -6.99
C ALA A 547 2.19 -9.52 -6.46
N HIS A 548 2.07 -9.35 -5.14
CA HIS A 548 1.82 -8.08 -4.46
C HIS A 548 3.10 -7.32 -4.09
N PHE A 549 4.27 -7.87 -4.38
CA PHE A 549 5.54 -7.20 -4.09
C PHE A 549 6.27 -6.88 -5.40
N THR A 550 6.72 -5.63 -5.52
CA THR A 550 7.63 -5.20 -6.57
C THR A 550 8.97 -4.79 -5.97
N HIS A 551 10.03 -4.84 -6.78
CA HIS A 551 11.38 -4.54 -6.33
C HIS A 551 12.20 -3.82 -7.42
N ASN A 552 13.09 -2.89 -7.01
CA ASN A 552 13.91 -2.10 -7.92
C ASN A 552 14.99 -2.92 -8.65
N HIS A 553 15.49 -4.01 -8.06
CA HIS A 553 16.31 -4.99 -8.78
C HIS A 553 15.40 -6.02 -9.44
N LYS A 554 15.54 -6.14 -10.75
CA LYS A 554 14.54 -6.74 -11.63
C LYS A 554 14.52 -8.28 -11.57
N GLU A 555 14.11 -8.91 -10.47
CA GLU A 555 13.46 -10.23 -10.44
C GLU A 555 13.00 -10.62 -9.02
N ILE A 556 11.92 -11.40 -8.97
CA ILE A 556 11.39 -12.06 -7.79
C ILE A 556 11.71 -13.56 -7.87
N ILE A 557 12.59 -14.07 -6.99
CA ILE A 557 12.89 -15.51 -6.88
C ILE A 557 12.22 -16.06 -5.62
N THR A 558 11.14 -16.82 -5.74
CA THR A 558 10.67 -17.64 -4.60
C THR A 558 11.65 -18.78 -4.43
N ASP A 559 12.42 -18.81 -3.36
CA ASP A 559 13.24 -19.96 -3.06
C ASP A 559 13.07 -20.39 -1.61
N THR A 560 12.28 -21.46 -1.44
CA THR A 560 12.21 -22.30 -0.25
C THR A 560 13.52 -23.02 0.06
N ASP A 561 14.43 -23.11 -0.92
CA ASP A 561 15.69 -23.85 -0.84
C ASP A 561 16.92 -22.92 -0.85
N TYR A 562 16.76 -21.60 -0.62
CA TYR A 562 17.90 -20.68 -0.65
C TYR A 562 18.86 -20.91 0.52
N THR A 563 19.84 -21.78 0.30
CA THR A 563 21.03 -21.94 1.10
C THR A 563 22.12 -21.05 0.52
N ALA A 564 22.34 -19.86 1.10
CA ALA A 564 23.47 -19.01 0.73
C ALA A 564 24.80 -19.76 0.91
N GLU A 565 25.77 -19.56 0.01
CA GLU A 565 27.16 -20.03 0.19
C GLU A 565 27.82 -19.45 1.46
N THR A 566 27.24 -18.39 2.06
CA THR A 566 27.77 -17.63 3.20
C THR A 566 26.95 -17.71 4.50
N GLY A 567 25.96 -18.62 4.60
CA GLY A 567 25.66 -19.25 5.90
C GLY A 567 24.43 -18.84 6.74
N ALA A 568 23.40 -18.20 6.18
CA ALA A 568 22.08 -18.22 6.83
C ALA A 568 20.94 -18.34 5.80
N SER A 569 20.15 -19.42 5.90
CA SER A 569 18.91 -19.58 5.13
C SER A 569 17.89 -18.53 5.59
N SER A 570 17.02 -18.07 4.68
CA SER A 570 15.83 -17.31 5.06
C SER A 570 14.94 -18.16 6.01
N GLN A 571 14.04 -17.51 6.75
CA GLN A 571 13.05 -18.27 7.50
C GLN A 571 12.21 -19.10 6.53
N ALA A 572 11.83 -20.32 6.90
CA ALA A 572 11.00 -21.16 6.05
C ALA A 572 9.75 -20.37 5.59
N LYS A 573 9.38 -20.52 4.31
CA LYS A 573 8.22 -19.85 3.69
C LYS A 573 8.33 -18.32 3.55
N SER A 574 9.56 -17.81 3.47
CA SER A 574 9.84 -16.41 3.16
C SER A 574 9.94 -16.19 1.65
N LEU A 575 9.70 -14.96 1.21
CA LEU A 575 10.02 -14.49 -0.14
C LEU A 575 11.41 -13.88 -0.16
N VAL A 576 12.21 -14.19 -1.20
CA VAL A 576 13.54 -13.63 -1.41
C VAL A 576 13.60 -12.96 -2.79
N LEU A 577 13.45 -11.65 -2.86
CA LEU A 577 13.46 -10.91 -4.11
C LEU A 577 14.92 -10.61 -4.51
N TYR A 578 15.38 -11.09 -5.66
CA TYR A 578 16.76 -10.95 -6.14
C TYR A 578 16.86 -11.16 -7.67
N GLY A 579 17.77 -10.48 -8.37
CA GLY A 579 18.28 -10.89 -9.68
C GLY A 579 17.64 -10.25 -10.93
N ALA A 580 17.63 -10.98 -12.06
CA ALA A 580 17.27 -10.53 -13.42
C ALA A 580 16.17 -11.42 -14.07
N ILE A 581 14.98 -10.87 -14.36
CA ILE A 581 13.70 -11.59 -14.53
C ILE A 581 13.80 -12.87 -15.37
N GLN A 582 13.84 -14.04 -14.72
CA GLN A 582 13.48 -15.36 -15.22
C GLN A 582 12.03 -15.34 -15.65
N LYS A 583 11.89 -15.08 -16.93
CA LYS A 583 10.65 -15.21 -17.67
C LYS A 583 10.40 -16.67 -17.97
N TYR A 584 9.17 -17.10 -17.76
CA TYR A 584 8.71 -18.42 -18.13
C TYR A 584 7.91 -18.36 -19.42
N SER A 585 7.77 -19.52 -20.07
CA SER A 585 6.85 -19.72 -21.16
C SER A 585 5.87 -20.84 -20.87
N VAL A 586 4.63 -20.63 -21.27
CA VAL A 586 3.60 -21.67 -21.34
C VAL A 586 3.36 -21.96 -22.81
N THR A 587 3.50 -23.22 -23.18
CA THR A 587 3.28 -23.69 -24.55
C THR A 587 2.13 -24.70 -24.56
N TYR A 588 1.12 -24.47 -25.39
CA TYR A 588 0.13 -25.48 -25.74
C TYR A 588 0.49 -26.09 -27.09
N THR A 589 0.61 -27.42 -27.14
CA THR A 589 0.97 -28.16 -28.36
C THR A 589 -0.05 -29.26 -28.67
N ASP A 590 -0.24 -29.56 -29.94
CA ASP A 590 -1.21 -30.56 -30.39
C ASP A 590 -0.76 -32.01 -30.17
N GLY A 591 0.50 -32.23 -29.82
CA GLY A 591 1.06 -33.56 -29.58
C GLY A 591 1.27 -34.43 -30.83
N ILE A 592 1.00 -33.89 -32.03
CA ILE A 592 1.13 -34.59 -33.32
C ILE A 592 1.90 -33.76 -34.37
N GLY A 593 2.68 -32.78 -33.91
CA GLY A 593 3.61 -32.03 -34.76
C GLY A 593 2.97 -30.86 -35.52
N GLY A 594 1.89 -30.26 -34.99
CA GLY A 594 1.25 -29.08 -35.55
C GLY A 594 0.18 -29.37 -36.62
N ALA A 595 -0.21 -30.64 -36.79
CA ALA A 595 -1.21 -31.06 -37.78
C ALA A 595 -2.65 -30.68 -37.39
N SER A 596 -2.93 -30.49 -36.10
CA SER A 596 -4.25 -30.08 -35.58
C SER A 596 -4.30 -28.58 -35.28
N PHE A 597 -3.28 -28.04 -34.62
CA PHE A 597 -3.10 -26.60 -34.42
C PHE A 597 -1.61 -26.29 -34.21
N ALA A 598 -1.18 -25.07 -34.57
CA ALA A 598 0.19 -24.64 -34.33
C ALA A 598 0.44 -24.39 -32.84
N ASP A 599 1.66 -24.66 -32.37
CA ASP A 599 2.05 -24.43 -30.98
C ASP A 599 1.77 -22.98 -30.54
N GLU A 600 1.00 -22.82 -29.47
CA GLU A 600 0.67 -21.52 -28.89
C GLU A 600 1.63 -21.27 -27.72
N VAL A 601 2.56 -20.34 -27.91
CA VAL A 601 3.57 -19.98 -26.90
C VAL A 601 3.23 -18.61 -26.33
N THR A 602 2.98 -18.55 -25.03
CA THR A 602 2.96 -17.30 -24.27
C THR A 602 4.27 -17.18 -23.50
N SER A 603 5.10 -16.19 -23.87
CA SER A 603 6.39 -15.90 -23.24
C SER A 603 6.30 -14.75 -22.25
N ASP A 604 7.42 -14.41 -21.62
CA ASP A 604 7.53 -13.27 -20.69
C ASP A 604 6.63 -13.37 -19.45
N LEU A 605 6.24 -14.59 -19.07
CA LEU A 605 5.37 -14.86 -17.92
C LEU A 605 6.15 -14.82 -16.61
N ARG A 606 5.51 -14.31 -15.55
CA ARG A 606 6.07 -14.28 -14.19
C ARG A 606 5.57 -15.47 -13.37
N ARG A 607 6.42 -16.00 -12.48
CA ARG A 607 6.01 -17.01 -11.50
C ARG A 607 4.82 -16.51 -10.68
N GLY A 608 3.89 -17.41 -10.34
CA GLY A 608 2.71 -17.09 -9.52
C GLY A 608 1.58 -16.40 -10.29
N THR A 609 1.80 -15.90 -11.50
CA THR A 609 0.71 -15.37 -12.34
C THR A 609 -0.22 -16.49 -12.80
N PRO A 610 -1.52 -16.20 -13.03
CA PRO A 610 -2.45 -17.17 -13.59
C PRO A 610 -1.92 -17.74 -14.91
N THR A 611 -1.93 -19.07 -15.06
CA THR A 611 -1.51 -19.72 -16.29
C THR A 611 -2.41 -19.26 -17.45
N PRO A 612 -1.86 -18.72 -18.55
CA PRO A 612 -2.64 -18.33 -19.71
C PRO A 612 -3.47 -19.51 -20.24
N ALA A 613 -4.75 -19.29 -20.50
CA ALA A 613 -5.60 -20.29 -21.13
C ALA A 613 -5.29 -20.37 -22.64
N PHE A 614 -5.35 -21.59 -23.19
CA PHE A 614 -5.25 -21.79 -24.64
C PHE A 614 -6.34 -20.98 -25.38
N THR A 615 -5.93 -20.16 -26.34
CA THR A 615 -6.84 -19.23 -27.01
C THR A 615 -7.73 -19.88 -28.08
N GLY A 616 -7.31 -21.02 -28.64
CA GLY A 616 -8.01 -21.74 -29.71
C GLY A 616 -9.30 -22.47 -29.30
N GLY A 617 -9.78 -22.30 -28.07
CA GLY A 617 -10.99 -22.98 -27.57
C GLY A 617 -10.74 -24.46 -27.23
N THR A 618 -11.69 -25.35 -27.54
CA THR A 618 -11.46 -26.80 -27.38
C THR A 618 -10.70 -27.33 -28.60
N PRO A 619 -9.50 -27.92 -28.45
CA PRO A 619 -8.76 -28.48 -29.58
C PRO A 619 -9.55 -29.52 -30.38
N THR A 620 -9.37 -29.51 -31.71
CA THR A 620 -10.04 -30.46 -32.62
C THR A 620 -9.06 -31.19 -33.52
N HIS A 621 -9.17 -32.52 -33.62
CA HIS A 621 -8.39 -33.34 -34.53
C HIS A 621 -9.32 -34.33 -35.25
N SER A 622 -9.28 -34.35 -36.59
CA SER A 622 -10.20 -35.15 -37.41
C SER A 622 -10.08 -36.64 -37.10
N GLY A 623 -11.20 -37.27 -36.72
CA GLY A 623 -11.23 -38.68 -36.33
C GLY A 623 -10.79 -38.95 -34.89
N TYR A 624 -10.59 -37.92 -34.06
CA TYR A 624 -10.20 -38.06 -32.64
C TYR A 624 -10.96 -37.07 -31.73
N THR A 625 -11.16 -37.46 -30.48
CA THR A 625 -11.75 -36.66 -29.41
C THR A 625 -10.63 -36.17 -28.50
N PHE A 626 -10.60 -34.87 -28.20
CA PHE A 626 -9.69 -34.28 -27.22
C PHE A 626 -10.07 -34.72 -25.80
N THR A 627 -9.13 -35.29 -25.06
CA THR A 627 -9.37 -35.82 -23.70
C THR A 627 -8.76 -34.98 -22.59
N GLY A 628 -8.03 -33.91 -22.94
CA GLY A 628 -7.42 -32.98 -22.00
C GLY A 628 -5.95 -32.69 -22.32
N TRP A 629 -5.31 -31.94 -21.44
CA TRP A 629 -3.89 -31.60 -21.52
C TRP A 629 -3.06 -32.55 -20.65
N SER A 630 -1.86 -32.90 -21.11
CA SER A 630 -0.86 -33.63 -20.33
C SER A 630 0.46 -32.85 -20.29
N PRO A 631 0.98 -32.48 -19.10
CA PRO A 631 0.33 -32.60 -17.79
C PRO A 631 -0.97 -31.77 -17.71
N ALA A 632 -1.77 -31.98 -16.65
CA ALA A 632 -2.93 -31.13 -16.42
C ALA A 632 -2.50 -29.67 -16.24
N VAL A 633 -3.26 -28.73 -16.80
CA VAL A 633 -2.94 -27.30 -16.73
C VAL A 633 -2.90 -26.85 -15.28
N ALA A 634 -1.76 -26.34 -14.83
CA ALA A 634 -1.59 -25.81 -13.49
C ALA A 634 -2.32 -24.46 -13.38
N ALA A 635 -2.83 -24.12 -12.20
CA ALA A 635 -3.54 -22.86 -12.00
C ALA A 635 -2.63 -21.63 -12.16
N THR A 636 -1.36 -21.75 -11.78
CA THR A 636 -0.36 -20.68 -11.83
C THR A 636 0.92 -21.15 -12.48
N VAL A 637 1.66 -20.20 -13.06
CA VAL A 637 2.97 -20.45 -13.67
C VAL A 637 4.00 -20.67 -12.56
N THR A 638 4.61 -21.85 -12.51
CA THR A 638 5.67 -22.18 -11.53
C THR A 638 7.03 -22.46 -12.18
N ALA A 639 7.02 -22.81 -13.46
CA ALA A 639 8.17 -23.06 -14.33
C ALA A 639 7.73 -22.99 -15.80
N ASN A 640 8.66 -23.18 -16.74
CA ASN A 640 8.31 -23.42 -18.15
C ASN A 640 7.44 -24.67 -18.24
N ALA A 641 6.27 -24.55 -18.88
CA ALA A 641 5.31 -25.63 -18.99
C ALA A 641 4.95 -25.86 -20.45
N VAL A 642 4.90 -27.13 -20.85
CA VAL A 642 4.37 -27.56 -22.14
C VAL A 642 3.17 -28.46 -21.87
N TYR A 643 1.99 -28.01 -22.28
CA TYR A 643 0.74 -28.74 -22.17
C TYR A 643 0.41 -29.39 -23.52
N THR A 644 0.46 -30.71 -23.55
CA THR A 644 0.28 -31.48 -24.80
C THR A 644 -1.14 -32.03 -24.88
N ALA A 645 -1.83 -31.75 -25.98
CA ALA A 645 -3.17 -32.24 -26.24
C ALA A 645 -3.21 -33.77 -26.30
N GLN A 646 -4.19 -34.37 -25.62
CA GLN A 646 -4.41 -35.82 -25.61
C GLN A 646 -5.61 -36.18 -26.49
N TRP A 647 -5.48 -37.28 -27.25
CA TRP A 647 -6.42 -37.68 -28.29
C TRP A 647 -6.88 -39.13 -28.14
N VAL A 648 -8.16 -39.39 -28.41
CA VAL A 648 -8.74 -40.74 -28.51
C VAL A 648 -9.54 -40.88 -29.80
N PRO A 649 -9.32 -41.90 -30.65
CA PRO A 649 -10.05 -42.07 -31.90
C PRO A 649 -11.58 -42.04 -31.72
N ILE A 650 -12.27 -41.30 -32.60
CA ILE A 650 -13.73 -41.27 -32.69
C ILE A 650 -14.15 -42.55 -33.42
N GLY A 651 -14.62 -43.53 -32.65
CA GLY A 651 -15.14 -44.80 -33.15
C GLY A 651 -14.17 -45.96 -32.90
N GLY A 652 -14.35 -46.65 -31.77
CA GLY A 652 -13.61 -47.88 -31.50
C GLY A 652 -14.06 -49.03 -32.40
N GLY A 653 -13.15 -49.50 -33.27
CA GLY A 653 -13.08 -50.87 -33.79
C GLY A 653 -13.66 -51.15 -35.20
N GLY A 654 -12.80 -51.58 -36.13
CA GLY A 654 -13.15 -52.53 -37.21
C GLY A 654 -12.76 -52.17 -38.65
N GLU A 655 -11.65 -52.76 -39.13
CA GLU A 655 -11.12 -52.86 -40.50
C GLU A 655 -10.68 -51.57 -41.23
N ASP A 656 -9.39 -51.54 -41.62
CA ASP A 656 -8.81 -50.51 -42.49
C ASP A 656 -9.58 -50.39 -43.82
N PRO A 657 -9.84 -49.18 -44.35
CA PRO A 657 -10.48 -49.01 -45.66
C PRO A 657 -9.63 -49.64 -46.77
N TYR A 658 -10.29 -50.27 -47.76
CA TYR A 658 -9.62 -51.05 -48.82
C TYR A 658 -10.25 -50.88 -50.21
N GLY A 659 -9.43 -50.98 -51.25
CA GLY A 659 -9.82 -50.99 -52.66
C GLY A 659 -9.14 -52.09 -53.47
N ASN A 660 -9.31 -52.09 -54.79
CA ASN A 660 -8.78 -53.12 -55.70
C ASN A 660 -8.01 -52.51 -56.89
N LEU A 661 -7.16 -53.29 -57.55
CA LEU A 661 -6.46 -52.92 -58.79
C LEU A 661 -6.53 -54.08 -59.80
N THR A 662 -6.99 -53.82 -61.01
CA THR A 662 -6.99 -54.77 -62.13
C THR A 662 -5.99 -54.36 -63.20
N VAL A 663 -5.12 -55.28 -63.62
CA VAL A 663 -4.22 -55.12 -64.77
C VAL A 663 -4.72 -56.01 -65.91
N SER A 664 -4.91 -55.46 -67.11
CA SER A 664 -5.47 -56.19 -68.26
C SER A 664 -4.66 -56.01 -69.53
N LYS A 665 -4.58 -57.06 -70.35
CA LYS A 665 -3.81 -57.08 -71.59
C LYS A 665 -4.68 -57.29 -72.84
N THR A 666 -4.52 -56.41 -73.83
CA THR A 666 -5.02 -56.59 -75.20
C THR A 666 -3.86 -56.58 -76.21
N VAL A 667 -3.91 -57.43 -77.24
CA VAL A 667 -2.98 -57.44 -78.38
C VAL A 667 -3.79 -57.14 -79.63
N THR A 668 -3.30 -56.23 -80.47
CA THR A 668 -3.97 -55.73 -81.68
C THR A 668 -2.98 -55.65 -82.86
N GLY A 669 -3.48 -55.39 -84.07
CA GLY A 669 -2.67 -55.33 -85.29
C GLY A 669 -2.53 -56.67 -86.00
N LYS A 670 -2.31 -56.64 -87.32
CA LYS A 670 -2.38 -57.83 -88.19
C LYS A 670 -1.29 -58.88 -87.90
N ALA A 671 -0.21 -58.48 -87.26
CA ALA A 671 0.94 -59.32 -86.91
C ALA A 671 1.09 -59.51 -85.39
N GLY A 672 0.06 -59.18 -84.59
CA GLY A 672 0.07 -59.38 -83.15
C GLY A 672 -0.05 -60.87 -82.76
N ASP A 673 0.84 -61.34 -81.90
CA ASP A 673 0.81 -62.68 -81.32
C ASP A 673 -0.07 -62.69 -80.07
N THR A 674 -1.25 -63.31 -80.17
CA THR A 674 -2.21 -63.40 -79.06
C THR A 674 -1.78 -64.40 -77.98
N GLU A 675 -0.83 -65.28 -78.28
CA GLU A 675 -0.29 -66.27 -77.33
C GLU A 675 0.96 -65.77 -76.60
N GLN A 676 1.53 -64.64 -77.05
CA GLN A 676 2.68 -64.02 -76.39
C GLN A 676 2.32 -63.57 -74.97
N LYS A 677 3.20 -63.95 -74.05
CA LYS A 677 3.14 -63.61 -72.63
C LYS A 677 3.88 -62.29 -72.40
N PHE A 678 3.19 -61.29 -71.86
CA PHE A 678 3.77 -60.01 -71.45
C PHE A 678 3.85 -59.93 -69.93
N THR A 679 4.94 -59.39 -69.40
CA THR A 679 5.17 -59.30 -67.95
C THR A 679 4.84 -57.90 -67.44
N PHE A 680 4.09 -57.82 -66.34
CA PHE A 680 3.69 -56.59 -65.69
C PHE A 680 4.25 -56.53 -64.27
N THR A 681 4.93 -55.44 -63.94
CA THR A 681 5.38 -55.14 -62.57
C THR A 681 4.49 -54.07 -61.97
N VAL A 682 3.77 -54.41 -60.90
CA VAL A 682 2.95 -53.50 -60.10
C VAL A 682 3.76 -53.06 -58.89
N LYS A 683 3.90 -51.75 -58.69
CA LYS A 683 4.56 -51.15 -57.53
C LYS A 683 3.61 -50.22 -56.79
N LEU A 684 3.52 -50.39 -55.47
CA LEU A 684 2.79 -49.55 -54.55
C LEU A 684 3.77 -48.62 -53.80
N ASP A 685 3.31 -47.43 -53.45
CA ASP A 685 4.05 -46.50 -52.57
C ASP A 685 4.06 -46.94 -51.09
N ARG A 686 3.26 -47.96 -50.75
CA ARG A 686 3.23 -48.62 -49.44
C ARG A 686 3.81 -50.04 -49.50
N ALA A 687 4.69 -50.34 -48.54
CA ALA A 687 5.23 -51.68 -48.36
C ALA A 687 4.17 -52.64 -47.82
N ILE A 688 3.71 -53.57 -48.66
CA ILE A 688 2.86 -54.71 -48.27
C ILE A 688 3.44 -56.01 -48.82
N SER A 689 3.20 -57.11 -48.12
CA SER A 689 3.62 -58.45 -48.53
C SER A 689 2.47 -59.44 -48.36
N GLY A 690 2.41 -60.45 -49.22
CA GLY A 690 1.37 -61.49 -49.19
C GLY A 690 0.49 -61.50 -50.43
N ALA A 691 -0.47 -62.42 -50.44
CA ALA A 691 -1.41 -62.57 -51.54
C ALA A 691 -2.61 -61.62 -51.37
N TYR A 692 -2.88 -60.83 -52.41
CA TYR A 692 -4.01 -59.91 -52.53
C TYR A 692 -4.70 -60.25 -53.85
N GLY A 693 -5.79 -61.01 -53.80
CA GLY A 693 -6.43 -61.55 -55.00
C GLY A 693 -5.49 -62.43 -55.83
N ASP A 694 -5.36 -62.13 -57.11
CA ASP A 694 -4.52 -62.86 -58.07
C ASP A 694 -3.03 -62.48 -57.99
N MET A 695 -2.68 -61.45 -57.22
CA MET A 695 -1.32 -60.90 -57.14
C MET A 695 -0.68 -61.21 -55.80
N THR A 696 0.60 -61.57 -55.81
CA THR A 696 1.39 -61.72 -54.59
C THR A 696 2.42 -60.60 -54.53
N PHE A 697 2.30 -59.76 -53.50
CA PHE A 697 3.20 -58.65 -53.25
C PHE A 697 4.36 -59.11 -52.36
N ASN A 698 5.55 -58.60 -52.66
CA ASN A 698 6.71 -58.63 -51.79
C ASN A 698 7.22 -57.20 -51.65
N ASN A 699 7.07 -56.65 -50.45
CA ASN A 699 7.49 -55.29 -50.09
C ASN A 699 6.96 -54.22 -51.07
N GLY A 700 5.66 -54.28 -51.38
CA GLY A 700 4.96 -53.33 -52.24
C GLY A 700 5.11 -53.60 -53.74
N THR A 701 5.77 -54.68 -54.16
CA THR A 701 5.94 -55.04 -55.58
C THR A 701 5.34 -56.40 -55.90
N ALA A 702 4.55 -56.51 -56.98
CA ALA A 702 4.04 -57.76 -57.53
C ALA A 702 4.37 -57.87 -59.02
N VAL A 703 4.59 -59.10 -59.51
CA VAL A 703 4.87 -59.37 -60.93
C VAL A 703 3.85 -60.39 -61.45
N VAL A 704 3.19 -60.10 -62.56
CA VAL A 704 2.21 -60.97 -63.21
C VAL A 704 2.49 -61.08 -64.71
N THR A 705 2.11 -62.19 -65.34
CA THR A 705 2.30 -62.42 -66.77
C THR A 705 0.95 -62.67 -67.43
N LEU A 706 0.60 -61.90 -68.46
CA LEU A 706 -0.70 -61.95 -69.13
C LEU A 706 -0.55 -62.11 -70.65
N LYS A 707 -1.44 -62.89 -71.28
CA LYS A 707 -1.64 -62.97 -72.73
C LYS A 707 -2.75 -62.04 -73.21
N HIS A 708 -3.00 -62.02 -74.52
CA HIS A 708 -4.15 -61.30 -75.08
C HIS A 708 -5.47 -61.73 -74.41
N GLY A 709 -6.22 -60.75 -73.92
CA GLY A 709 -7.55 -60.96 -73.31
C GLY A 709 -7.51 -61.35 -71.84
N GLU A 710 -6.32 -61.56 -71.25
CA GLU A 710 -6.19 -61.89 -69.83
C GLU A 710 -6.11 -60.65 -68.94
N SER A 711 -6.54 -60.82 -67.68
CA SER A 711 -6.42 -59.81 -66.62
C SER A 711 -6.09 -60.46 -65.29
N SER A 712 -5.42 -59.72 -64.40
CA SER A 712 -5.15 -60.11 -63.01
C SER A 712 -5.65 -59.01 -62.07
N THR A 713 -6.32 -59.39 -60.98
CA THR A 713 -6.89 -58.42 -60.03
C THR A 713 -6.34 -58.62 -58.62
N ALA A 714 -5.76 -57.55 -58.06
CA ALA A 714 -5.44 -57.47 -56.65
C ALA A 714 -6.63 -56.93 -55.85
N THR A 715 -7.05 -57.66 -54.82
CA THR A 715 -8.20 -57.28 -53.98
C THR A 715 -7.79 -56.95 -52.55
N LYS A 716 -8.56 -56.08 -51.88
CA LYS A 716 -8.33 -55.67 -50.48
C LYS A 716 -6.96 -55.00 -50.27
N LEU A 717 -6.52 -54.21 -51.23
CA LEU A 717 -5.35 -53.35 -51.06
C LEU A 717 -5.73 -52.17 -50.16
N PRO A 718 -4.83 -51.67 -49.29
CA PRO A 718 -5.12 -50.48 -48.49
C PRO A 718 -5.59 -49.31 -49.35
N ALA A 719 -6.65 -48.62 -48.94
CA ALA A 719 -7.13 -47.44 -49.63
C ALA A 719 -6.11 -46.27 -49.54
N ASP A 720 -6.24 -45.34 -50.48
CA ASP A 720 -5.48 -44.10 -50.63
C ASP A 720 -3.96 -44.27 -50.87
N ILE A 721 -3.55 -45.43 -51.40
CA ILE A 721 -2.18 -45.69 -51.84
C ILE A 721 -2.01 -45.48 -53.35
N HIS A 722 -0.86 -44.97 -53.78
CA HIS A 722 -0.54 -44.81 -55.20
C HIS A 722 0.07 -46.10 -55.76
N TYR A 723 -0.33 -46.45 -56.99
CA TYR A 723 0.24 -47.55 -57.73
C TYR A 723 0.90 -47.09 -59.03
N THR A 724 1.84 -47.89 -59.52
CA THR A 724 2.45 -47.78 -60.84
C THR A 724 2.59 -49.18 -61.45
N VAL A 725 2.21 -49.34 -62.71
CA VAL A 725 2.32 -50.59 -63.47
C VAL A 725 3.23 -50.36 -64.66
N THR A 726 4.24 -51.22 -64.83
CA THR A 726 5.13 -51.22 -66.00
C THR A 726 5.05 -52.56 -66.72
N GLU A 727 5.15 -52.54 -68.06
CA GLU A 727 5.15 -53.73 -68.90
C GLU A 727 6.54 -53.99 -69.50
N SER A 728 6.94 -55.26 -69.57
CA SER A 728 8.11 -55.75 -70.31
C SER A 728 7.75 -56.92 -71.24
N ASP A 729 8.75 -57.43 -71.97
CA ASP A 729 8.60 -58.53 -72.95
C ASP A 729 7.72 -58.15 -74.16
N ASN A 730 7.72 -56.86 -74.51
CA ASN A 730 6.90 -56.26 -75.55
C ASN A 730 7.69 -55.81 -76.79
N ASP A 731 8.89 -56.35 -76.98
CA ASP A 731 9.75 -56.02 -78.12
C ASP A 731 9.04 -56.23 -79.46
N GLY A 732 9.09 -55.20 -80.30
CA GLY A 732 8.42 -55.19 -81.61
C GLY A 732 6.92 -54.90 -81.57
N TYR A 733 6.37 -54.49 -80.42
CA TYR A 733 5.02 -53.94 -80.30
C TYR A 733 5.05 -52.45 -79.98
N THR A 734 4.06 -51.71 -80.46
CA THR A 734 3.74 -50.37 -79.95
C THR A 734 2.78 -50.50 -78.78
N VAL A 735 3.20 -50.06 -77.59
CA VAL A 735 2.47 -50.19 -76.33
C VAL A 735 1.65 -48.92 -76.07
N THR A 736 0.36 -49.08 -75.79
CA THR A 736 -0.49 -48.02 -75.24
C THR A 736 -0.97 -48.44 -73.85
N ALA A 737 -0.68 -47.63 -72.83
CA ALA A 737 -1.05 -47.91 -71.45
C ALA A 737 -2.04 -46.87 -70.92
N ASN A 738 -3.22 -47.31 -70.49
CA ASN A 738 -4.26 -46.47 -69.90
C ASN A 738 -4.37 -46.79 -68.41
N GLY A 739 -4.22 -45.78 -67.54
CA GLY A 739 -4.30 -45.97 -66.09
C GLY A 739 -3.09 -46.69 -65.49
N ALA A 740 -1.92 -46.60 -66.14
CA ALA A 740 -0.67 -47.22 -65.66
C ALA A 740 -0.23 -46.70 -64.28
N THR A 741 -0.63 -45.48 -63.91
CA THR A 741 -0.50 -44.94 -62.55
C THR A 741 -1.85 -44.44 -62.05
N GLY A 742 -2.05 -44.45 -60.73
CA GLY A 742 -3.28 -43.99 -60.11
C GLY A 742 -3.30 -44.19 -58.60
N VAL A 743 -4.45 -43.92 -57.98
CA VAL A 743 -4.71 -44.13 -56.55
C VAL A 743 -5.76 -45.22 -56.38
N ILE A 744 -5.56 -46.12 -55.43
CA ILE A 744 -6.57 -47.11 -55.03
C ILE A 744 -7.50 -46.45 -54.02
N SER A 745 -8.68 -46.02 -54.44
CA SER A 745 -9.66 -45.42 -53.53
C SER A 745 -10.50 -46.46 -52.81
N ASP A 746 -11.00 -46.10 -51.62
CA ASP A 746 -11.88 -46.96 -50.81
C ASP A 746 -13.09 -47.50 -51.59
N GLY A 747 -13.31 -48.82 -51.48
CA GLY A 747 -14.41 -49.54 -52.11
C GLY A 747 -14.41 -49.59 -53.64
N LYS A 748 -13.38 -49.03 -54.31
CA LYS A 748 -13.31 -48.94 -55.78
C LYS A 748 -12.25 -49.88 -56.37
N THR A 749 -12.40 -50.18 -57.66
CA THR A 749 -11.41 -50.92 -58.45
C THR A 749 -10.75 -49.98 -59.45
N ALA A 750 -9.44 -49.75 -59.31
CA ALA A 750 -8.62 -49.07 -60.30
C ALA A 750 -8.29 -50.04 -61.46
N VAL A 751 -8.13 -49.51 -62.67
CA VAL A 751 -7.87 -50.33 -63.87
C VAL A 751 -6.66 -49.80 -64.63
N ALA A 752 -5.67 -50.66 -64.84
CA ALA A 752 -4.51 -50.43 -65.69
C ALA A 752 -4.59 -51.34 -66.93
N ALA A 753 -4.96 -50.77 -68.08
CA ALA A 753 -5.16 -51.50 -69.32
C ALA A 753 -4.03 -51.25 -70.31
N PHE A 754 -3.37 -52.31 -70.77
CA PHE A 754 -2.26 -52.26 -71.72
C PHE A 754 -2.66 -52.88 -73.05
N ILE A 755 -2.43 -52.15 -74.14
CA ILE A 755 -2.72 -52.55 -75.52
C ILE A 755 -1.41 -52.61 -76.30
N ASN A 756 -1.04 -53.79 -76.82
CA ASN A 756 0.15 -53.96 -77.66
C ASN A 756 -0.26 -54.15 -79.12
N THR A 757 0.15 -53.22 -79.99
CA THR A 757 -0.15 -53.28 -81.42
C THR A 757 1.08 -53.69 -82.23
N LYS A 758 0.92 -54.64 -83.16
CA LYS A 758 1.96 -55.04 -84.11
C LYS A 758 1.38 -55.22 -85.51
N ASP A 759 1.80 -54.37 -86.44
CA ASP A 759 1.38 -54.38 -87.84
C ASP A 759 2.53 -54.83 -88.75
N SER A 760 2.19 -55.44 -89.90
CA SER A 760 3.16 -55.96 -90.88
C SER A 760 3.49 -54.91 -91.95
N ASP A 761 4.78 -54.58 -92.12
CA ASP A 761 5.28 -53.71 -93.19
C ASP A 761 5.42 -54.45 -94.53
N ALA A 762 4.40 -54.36 -95.40
CA ALA A 762 4.55 -54.35 -96.86
C ALA A 762 3.26 -53.78 -97.52
N PRO A 763 3.38 -52.83 -98.49
CA PRO A 763 2.27 -52.00 -98.96
C PRO A 763 1.54 -52.58 -100.18
N ASP A 764 0.27 -52.19 -100.37
CA ASP A 764 -0.22 -51.94 -101.73
C ASP A 764 -1.27 -50.81 -101.82
N GLN A 765 -1.27 -50.22 -103.02
CA GLN A 765 -1.68 -48.87 -103.45
C GLN A 765 -3.21 -48.63 -103.68
N PRO A 766 -3.66 -47.42 -104.09
CA PRO A 766 -4.95 -46.79 -103.75
C PRO A 766 -6.02 -46.85 -104.86
N SER A 767 -7.20 -46.27 -104.58
CA SER A 767 -8.06 -45.66 -105.61
C SER A 767 -8.43 -44.21 -105.25
N ASN A 768 -8.26 -43.35 -106.25
CA ASN A 768 -8.61 -41.92 -106.39
C ASN A 768 -9.81 -41.83 -107.37
N PRO A 769 -10.42 -40.68 -107.74
CA PRO A 769 -10.48 -39.33 -107.14
C PRO A 769 -11.95 -38.82 -106.99
N ASP A 770 -12.14 -37.67 -106.34
CA ASP A 770 -12.63 -36.51 -107.10
C ASP A 770 -12.12 -35.18 -106.54
N SER A 771 -11.84 -34.27 -107.48
CA SER A 771 -11.06 -33.04 -107.33
C SER A 771 -12.00 -31.80 -107.36
N PRO A 772 -11.53 -30.54 -107.49
CA PRO A 772 -10.92 -29.78 -106.40
C PRO A 772 -11.36 -28.28 -106.35
N VAL A 773 -11.01 -27.58 -105.25
CA VAL A 773 -10.73 -26.11 -105.06
C VAL A 773 -11.74 -25.05 -105.58
N THR A 774 -12.04 -23.88 -104.99
CA THR A 774 -11.39 -22.87 -104.11
C THR A 774 -12.48 -21.76 -103.82
N PRO A 775 -12.19 -20.51 -103.38
CA PRO A 775 -12.05 -20.04 -102.01
C PRO A 775 -13.04 -18.90 -101.60
N ASN A 776 -13.12 -18.59 -100.30
CA ASN A 776 -13.62 -17.35 -99.66
C ASN A 776 -15.15 -17.05 -99.59
N GLN A 777 -15.62 -16.90 -98.32
CA GLN A 777 -16.55 -15.93 -97.67
C GLN A 777 -17.56 -15.07 -98.48
N PRO A 778 -18.62 -14.44 -97.90
CA PRO A 778 -19.16 -14.44 -96.51
C PRO A 778 -20.73 -14.48 -96.42
N GLY A 779 -21.30 -14.49 -95.19
CA GLY A 779 -22.72 -14.16 -94.94
C GLY A 779 -23.26 -14.50 -93.54
N SER A 780 -23.33 -13.50 -92.65
CA SER A 780 -24.16 -13.45 -91.40
C SER A 780 -25.58 -12.94 -91.76
N PRO A 781 -26.66 -12.99 -90.92
CA PRO A 781 -26.74 -12.52 -89.51
C PRO A 781 -27.64 -13.43 -88.60
N ASP A 782 -27.92 -13.26 -87.30
CA ASP A 782 -27.90 -12.22 -86.24
C ASP A 782 -27.52 -12.94 -84.90
N VAL A 783 -26.61 -12.50 -84.01
CA VAL A 783 -26.58 -11.32 -83.10
C VAL A 783 -27.57 -11.46 -81.92
N PRO A 784 -27.29 -10.96 -80.67
CA PRO A 784 -26.10 -10.29 -80.07
C PRO A 784 -25.69 -10.89 -78.70
N ASN A 785 -24.68 -10.48 -77.92
CA ASN A 785 -23.54 -9.52 -77.91
C ASN A 785 -22.73 -9.89 -76.64
N ASP A 786 -21.49 -9.49 -76.38
CA ASP A 786 -20.47 -8.68 -77.06
C ASP A 786 -19.13 -9.09 -76.40
N SER A 787 -18.03 -8.84 -77.10
CA SER A 787 -16.67 -9.13 -76.67
C SER A 787 -15.90 -7.88 -76.25
N GLY A 788 -14.87 -8.03 -75.41
CA GLY A 788 -13.81 -7.03 -75.31
C GLY A 788 -12.76 -7.32 -74.23
N THR A 789 -11.54 -7.67 -74.66
CA THR A 789 -10.27 -7.80 -73.90
C THR A 789 -9.58 -6.41 -73.72
N PRO A 790 -8.31 -6.32 -73.25
CA PRO A 790 -7.75 -6.45 -71.90
C PRO A 790 -6.98 -5.15 -71.45
N ASP A 791 -6.57 -5.03 -70.17
CA ASP A 791 -5.33 -4.37 -69.67
C ASP A 791 -5.45 -3.88 -68.19
N ASP A 792 -4.28 -3.82 -67.54
CA ASP A 792 -3.88 -3.07 -66.34
C ASP A 792 -4.27 -3.52 -64.90
N VAL A 793 -3.23 -3.66 -64.07
CA VAL A 793 -3.18 -3.47 -62.61
C VAL A 793 -3.01 -1.95 -62.34
N PRO A 794 -3.39 -1.24 -61.24
CA PRO A 794 -3.93 -1.61 -59.89
C PRO A 794 -5.11 -0.72 -59.33
N LYS A 795 -5.51 -0.97 -58.06
CA LYS A 795 -6.04 -0.07 -56.97
C LYS A 795 -7.53 -0.09 -56.57
N MET A 796 -7.72 -0.41 -55.27
CA MET A 796 -8.49 0.24 -54.17
C MET A 796 -9.85 0.89 -54.45
N GLY A 797 -10.85 0.56 -53.63
CA GLY A 797 -12.03 1.41 -53.42
C GLY A 797 -13.19 0.71 -52.70
N ASP A 798 -13.39 1.08 -51.44
CA ASP A 798 -14.36 0.54 -50.48
C ASP A 798 -15.84 0.59 -50.89
N THR A 799 -16.66 -0.17 -50.17
CA THR A 799 -17.95 0.36 -49.69
C THR A 799 -18.35 -0.23 -48.34
N MET A 800 -18.28 0.61 -47.32
CA MET A 800 -18.72 0.35 -45.94
C MET A 800 -20.25 0.29 -45.86
N ASN A 801 -20.78 -0.78 -45.27
CA ASN A 801 -22.21 -0.97 -45.06
C ASN A 801 -22.68 -0.25 -43.78
N LEU A 802 -23.13 1.01 -43.93
CA LEU A 802 -23.64 1.85 -42.83
C LEU A 802 -24.87 1.27 -42.11
N GLY A 803 -25.60 0.34 -42.72
CA GLY A 803 -26.80 -0.27 -42.13
C GLY A 803 -26.50 -1.20 -40.96
N LEU A 804 -25.36 -1.89 -40.99
CA LEU A 804 -24.99 -2.87 -39.96
C LEU A 804 -24.61 -2.18 -38.63
N TRP A 805 -23.98 -1.01 -38.71
CA TRP A 805 -23.52 -0.26 -37.53
C TRP A 805 -24.64 0.48 -36.80
N ILE A 806 -25.68 0.92 -37.50
CA ILE A 806 -26.85 1.56 -36.86
C ILE A 806 -27.69 0.52 -36.10
N SER A 807 -27.82 -0.71 -36.63
CA SER A 807 -28.55 -1.79 -35.94
C SER A 807 -27.88 -2.27 -34.64
N LEU A 808 -26.56 -2.23 -34.56
CA LEU A 808 -25.81 -2.61 -33.35
C LEU A 808 -25.87 -1.53 -32.25
N MET A 809 -26.08 -0.27 -32.62
CA MET A 809 -26.17 0.84 -31.67
C MET A 809 -27.56 0.94 -31.01
N GLU A 810 -28.63 0.54 -31.69
CA GLU A 810 -29.98 0.47 -31.11
C GLU A 810 -30.17 -0.71 -30.13
N LEU A 811 -29.46 -1.83 -30.35
CA LEU A 811 -29.51 -3.01 -29.46
C LEU A 811 -28.82 -2.79 -28.11
N SER A 812 -27.85 -1.88 -28.01
CA SER A 812 -27.16 -1.58 -26.74
C SER A 812 -27.96 -0.63 -25.82
N LEU A 813 -28.80 0.24 -26.39
CA LEU A 813 -29.65 1.17 -25.63
C LEU A 813 -30.87 0.50 -24.98
N ALA A 814 -31.40 -0.58 -25.58
CA ALA A 814 -32.52 -1.35 -25.03
C ALA A 814 -32.14 -2.15 -23.76
N GLY A 815 -30.90 -2.63 -23.66
CA GLY A 815 -30.40 -3.38 -22.50
C GLY A 815 -30.22 -2.51 -21.24
N LEU A 816 -29.88 -1.23 -21.41
CA LEU A 816 -29.71 -0.29 -20.30
C LEU A 816 -31.04 0.08 -19.62
N PHE A 817 -32.13 0.18 -20.41
CA PHE A 817 -33.46 0.52 -19.88
C PHE A 817 -34.11 -0.62 -19.08
N ILE A 818 -33.89 -1.88 -19.46
CA ILE A 818 -34.41 -3.05 -18.73
C ILE A 818 -33.70 -3.20 -17.37
N SER A 819 -32.40 -2.90 -17.32
CA SER A 819 -31.59 -2.98 -16.10
C SER A 819 -32.02 -1.95 -15.04
N LEU A 820 -32.33 -0.72 -15.45
CA LEU A 820 -32.81 0.34 -14.55
C LEU A 820 -34.22 0.08 -13.98
N VAL A 821 -35.10 -0.59 -14.74
CA VAL A 821 -36.45 -0.95 -14.27
C VAL A 821 -36.41 -2.11 -13.26
N VAL A 822 -35.48 -3.05 -13.39
CA VAL A 822 -35.32 -4.17 -12.44
C VAL A 822 -34.72 -3.69 -11.11
N VAL A 823 -33.77 -2.76 -11.14
CA VAL A 823 -33.19 -2.16 -9.91
C VAL A 823 -34.24 -1.36 -9.14
N LYS A 824 -35.07 -0.56 -9.83
CA LYS A 824 -36.12 0.27 -9.18
C LYS A 824 -37.29 -0.55 -8.59
N LYS A 825 -37.53 -1.77 -9.09
CA LYS A 825 -38.58 -2.68 -8.58
C LYS A 825 -38.10 -3.52 -7.37
N ARG A 826 -36.80 -3.78 -7.22
CA ARG A 826 -36.21 -4.44 -6.04
C ARG A 826 -36.14 -3.50 -4.82
N THR A 827 -35.85 -2.20 -5.02
CA THR A 827 -35.82 -1.22 -3.91
C THR A 827 -37.21 -0.92 -3.33
N ARG A 828 -38.30 -1.14 -4.08
CA ARG A 828 -39.68 -0.99 -3.56
C ARG A 828 -40.23 -2.23 -2.85
N ARG A 829 -39.64 -3.42 -3.03
CA ARG A 829 -40.10 -4.66 -2.36
C ARG A 829 -39.44 -4.89 -0.99
N ASN A 830 -38.28 -4.32 -0.74
CA ASN A 830 -37.57 -4.45 0.55
C ASN A 830 -37.96 -3.41 1.61
N ARG A 831 -38.93 -2.51 1.33
CA ARG A 831 -39.47 -1.57 2.33
C ARG A 831 -40.73 -2.06 3.07
N HIS A 832 -41.15 -3.31 2.87
CA HIS A 832 -42.33 -3.91 3.53
C HIS A 832 -42.08 -5.27 4.20
N SER A 833 -40.83 -5.59 4.54
CA SER A 833 -40.55 -6.73 5.42
C SER A 833 -39.22 -6.54 6.15
N ASN A 834 -39.25 -5.68 7.17
CA ASN A 834 -38.63 -5.83 8.49
C ASN A 834 -38.75 -4.51 9.24
#